data_AF-A0A943TEW7-F1
#
_entry.id   AF-A0A943TEW7-F1
#
_cell.length_a   1.000
_cell.length_b   1.000
_cell.length_c   1.000
_cell.angle_alpha   90.00
_cell.angle_beta   90.00
_cell.angle_gamma   90.00
#
_symmetry.space_group_name_H-M   'P 1'
#
loop_
_entity.id
_entity.type
_entity.pdbx_description
1 polymer ?
#
loop_
_entity_poly.entity_id
_entity_poly.type
_entity_poly.pdbx_seq_one_letter_code
_entity_poly.pdbx_strand_id
1 'polypeptide(L)'
;MIDKYYNGVIEQVYNRVGKTERNIVMASYNNDFSIENLEMIKRYQENDDSVFFTWHEFGYRELTGAYEPFLDTICDMFRKYRDGDFDTFLTECGVYELHREVFRSYYENGICEREEGVLLNEVEYEQGRMTEAIAAMLKALAKTHPIVLVINRFQMASRSAFELVYALITNPDPNIGLVLGVNDSVGRWESIAEVWDGIVESLEDHSQLYHIGSSNRRRTELKEELPLVEGYTDNVYVDENYEKSIRKVANIVEFLDYDQAKRYFQGVEHKIKFEDAKMEISCKRAFYLLYARTSILLGELSKALELVSEATHMSPEENESMYRSQCDFLRATCYMYQGKLEKAEKYANLAYGHAMESGNAKQVFRAELLKVMTRMSGWYNIFFCVQDIPIEAELIEKLMQYGYRNHLAHIYIYAYDNHPKVVAKAYRSEAALFYFSKGVALAKKIGNEQLVYDAYQKNIMIAATNGMNEIALLYSVRTYEFMKSRGSFYTGRLMSGIGYNLSAMGKNEMAQQYYNRAIEIFYELRLPEDIAEVYYNRALNYIMQERYADAEHDLLISMKVIEKLHLNSLRVCNLSKLYALLALAGISRKDRFTCERYLLSCRQFLNYIVEKEKKNKNEEIIHDYAQCDDDMFLYTFAQALLNQYDGNFEGAYDNFEKAEHFLAQAEGNEFFSYRIFRQARMNLFRQTGRTQLYEREEELLRQHEEMCSEMESSVQMDMLQEIEPENDSSSCRVSETSIEALIKQEGLAKDFQSTKRQMEFLSTWQKLIDVTNQQVPVMVQNAISCFINHFNLDCALYICYQDRKPNVLYNDTGRNMSDEVLRGINHAIKEYPQGFVVSKIGEGFFEHQDMISYFGVDDVCSFVAVPFMKNGTLTSLLIAYVRMKDNWHGSIERYMLNEDDLNIYQLLFREMEYSINRIEAYEKAYEMNRKLQAAAVTDILTGIYNRAGMYQQLGKIEEQLKGKSAGRDIGLMFIDLDNFKHYNDTYGHDVGDLILKEMALIFKQVSQGKGFVSRFGGDEFIIILETKDKDTLEKIAKDIYARIDANAGFKKQIEEYLGHEITVDAGRLITCSIGIASAANVHNEDEINELIRKADDLLYTVKMGEKGHYKFI
;
A
#
# COMPACT_ATOMS: atom_id res chain seq x y z
N MET A 1 43.66 22.25 -14.43
CA MET A 1 44.34 20.95 -14.19
C MET A 1 43.41 19.81 -14.56
N ILE A 2 42.16 19.81 -14.07
CA ILE A 2 41.11 18.86 -14.46
C ILE A 2 40.96 18.80 -15.98
N ASP A 3 40.83 19.94 -16.65
CA ASP A 3 40.64 20.04 -18.11
C ASP A 3 41.72 19.29 -18.90
N LYS A 4 42.98 19.42 -18.49
CA LYS A 4 44.12 18.77 -19.17
C LYS A 4 44.05 17.25 -19.05
N TYR A 5 43.77 16.73 -17.85
CA TYR A 5 43.69 15.28 -17.63
C TYR A 5 42.43 14.70 -18.28
N TYR A 6 41.29 15.40 -18.17
CA TYR A 6 40.02 14.97 -18.76
C TYR A 6 40.11 14.92 -20.30
N ASN A 7 40.71 15.93 -20.94
CA ASN A 7 41.03 15.90 -22.37
C ASN A 7 41.88 14.68 -22.75
N GLY A 8 42.88 14.33 -21.91
CA GLY A 8 43.71 13.14 -22.13
C GLY A 8 42.92 11.83 -22.07
N VAL A 9 41.95 11.73 -21.16
CA VAL A 9 41.05 10.55 -21.07
C VAL A 9 40.16 10.45 -22.30
N ILE A 10 39.55 11.56 -22.75
CA ILE A 10 38.73 11.61 -23.97
C ILE A 10 39.56 11.18 -25.19
N GLU A 11 40.75 11.76 -25.36
CA GLU A 11 41.65 11.44 -26.48
C GLU A 11 42.08 9.96 -26.45
N GLN A 12 42.32 9.40 -25.26
CA GLN A 12 42.67 7.99 -25.11
C GLN A 12 41.52 7.08 -25.55
N VAL A 13 40.30 7.34 -25.11
CA VAL A 13 39.12 6.54 -25.50
C VAL A 13 38.87 6.67 -27.00
N TYR A 14 38.83 7.89 -27.54
CA TYR A 14 38.60 8.15 -28.96
C TYR A 14 39.57 7.38 -29.86
N ASN A 15 40.86 7.33 -29.49
CA ASN A 15 41.88 6.64 -30.29
C ASN A 15 41.82 5.10 -30.20
N ARG A 16 41.13 4.55 -29.19
CA ARG A 16 41.00 3.11 -28.91
C ARG A 16 39.71 2.51 -29.48
N VAL A 17 38.65 3.30 -29.63
CA VAL A 17 37.41 2.86 -30.25
C VAL A 17 37.67 2.27 -31.65
N GLY A 18 37.04 1.13 -31.93
CA GLY A 18 37.24 0.29 -33.11
C GLY A 18 38.48 -0.61 -33.07
N LYS A 19 39.32 -0.55 -32.03
CA LYS A 19 40.58 -1.30 -31.94
C LYS A 19 40.69 -2.22 -30.72
N THR A 20 40.09 -1.83 -29.59
CA THR A 20 40.10 -2.59 -28.34
C THR A 20 38.69 -2.75 -27.80
N GLU A 21 38.38 -3.84 -27.10
CA GLU A 21 37.01 -4.11 -26.61
C GLU A 21 36.61 -3.23 -25.42
N ARG A 22 37.57 -2.85 -24.57
CA ARG A 22 37.29 -2.16 -23.30
C ARG A 22 37.58 -0.65 -23.37
N ASN A 23 36.61 0.11 -23.86
CA ASN A 23 36.73 1.56 -24.06
C ASN A 23 35.81 2.40 -23.14
N ILE A 24 35.25 1.80 -22.10
CA ILE A 24 34.46 2.49 -21.07
C ILE A 24 35.38 2.88 -19.92
N VAL A 25 35.43 4.14 -19.54
CA VAL A 25 36.31 4.61 -18.46
C VAL A 25 35.55 5.55 -17.54
N MET A 26 35.92 5.54 -16.26
CA MET A 26 35.40 6.48 -15.27
C MET A 26 36.49 7.46 -14.85
N ALA A 27 36.17 8.76 -14.86
CA ALA A 27 37.07 9.84 -14.48
C ALA A 27 36.50 10.61 -13.29
N SER A 28 37.03 10.32 -12.10
CA SER A 28 36.64 10.95 -10.84
C SER A 28 37.46 12.20 -10.54
N TYR A 29 36.79 13.30 -10.22
CA TYR A 29 37.41 14.59 -9.95
C TYR A 29 36.82 15.28 -8.71
N ASN A 30 37.60 16.21 -8.13
CA ASN A 30 37.19 17.06 -7.02
C ASN A 30 37.00 18.50 -7.50
N ASN A 31 35.82 19.08 -7.24
CA ASN A 31 35.32 20.42 -7.62
C ASN A 31 34.38 20.40 -8.83
N ASP A 32 33.43 21.33 -8.84
CA ASP A 32 32.49 21.47 -9.95
C ASP A 32 33.23 21.94 -11.22
N PHE A 33 32.90 21.29 -12.33
CA PHE A 33 33.60 21.40 -13.62
C PHE A 33 32.62 21.06 -14.74
N SER A 34 32.66 21.85 -15.83
CA SER A 34 31.82 21.63 -17.02
C SER A 34 32.67 21.23 -18.22
N ILE A 35 32.19 20.25 -18.98
CA ILE A 35 32.89 19.69 -20.14
C ILE A 35 32.67 20.49 -21.43
N GLU A 36 31.64 21.33 -21.52
CA GLU A 36 31.22 22.05 -22.74
C GLU A 36 32.38 22.82 -23.41
N ASN A 37 33.29 23.36 -22.62
CA ASN A 37 34.40 24.19 -23.11
C ASN A 37 35.71 23.43 -23.35
N LEU A 38 35.73 22.11 -23.20
CA LEU A 38 36.92 21.30 -23.42
C LEU A 38 37.37 21.32 -24.89
N GLU A 39 38.69 21.46 -25.09
CA GLU A 39 39.32 21.46 -26.41
C GLU A 39 39.00 20.18 -27.20
N MET A 40 39.06 19.00 -26.57
CA MET A 40 38.77 17.74 -27.26
C MET A 40 37.29 17.60 -27.64
N ILE A 41 36.36 18.14 -26.83
CA ILE A 41 34.94 18.15 -27.18
C ILE A 41 34.71 18.96 -28.45
N LYS A 42 35.22 20.20 -28.51
CA LYS A 42 35.11 21.06 -29.70
C LYS A 42 35.75 20.41 -30.92
N ARG A 43 36.96 19.84 -30.75
CA ARG A 43 37.71 19.19 -31.83
C ARG A 43 37.00 17.99 -32.43
N TYR A 44 36.47 17.09 -31.62
CA TYR A 44 35.84 15.85 -32.11
C TYR A 44 34.40 16.05 -32.55
N GLN A 45 33.69 17.04 -32.00
CA GLN A 45 32.35 17.40 -32.47
C GLN A 45 32.36 17.98 -33.90
N GLU A 46 33.45 18.64 -34.31
CA GLU A 46 33.64 19.14 -35.68
C GLU A 46 34.15 18.07 -36.68
N ASN A 47 34.60 16.92 -36.20
CA ASN A 47 35.30 15.90 -36.99
C ASN A 47 34.42 14.66 -37.23
N ASP A 48 33.43 14.81 -38.10
CA ASP A 48 32.22 13.98 -38.14
C ASP A 48 32.30 12.69 -39.01
N ASP A 49 33.41 12.47 -39.71
CA ASP A 49 33.46 11.50 -40.82
C ASP A 49 33.85 10.06 -40.43
N SER A 50 34.35 9.80 -39.21
CA SER A 50 34.90 8.47 -38.86
C SER A 50 34.44 7.86 -37.53
N VAL A 51 34.06 8.69 -36.56
CA VAL A 51 33.57 8.27 -35.25
C VAL A 51 32.45 9.23 -34.89
N PHE A 52 31.27 8.71 -34.54
CA PHE A 52 30.20 9.54 -34.01
C PHE A 52 30.57 9.98 -32.60
N PHE A 53 30.84 11.27 -32.44
CA PHE A 53 31.20 11.87 -31.17
C PHE A 53 30.06 12.73 -30.64
N THR A 54 29.63 12.45 -29.41
CA THR A 54 28.64 13.28 -28.71
C THR A 54 28.96 13.37 -27.22
N TRP A 55 28.33 14.32 -26.53
CA TRP A 55 28.55 14.53 -25.11
C TRP A 55 27.26 14.96 -24.41
N HIS A 56 27.21 14.71 -23.11
CA HIS A 56 26.10 15.08 -22.26
C HIS A 56 26.61 15.47 -20.87
N GLU A 57 26.02 16.50 -20.27
CA GLU A 57 26.34 16.94 -18.93
C GLU A 57 25.07 17.07 -18.11
N PHE A 58 24.96 16.28 -17.04
CA PHE A 58 23.79 16.34 -16.17
C PHE A 58 23.78 17.60 -15.31
N GLY A 59 22.61 18.20 -15.13
CA GLY A 59 22.37 19.25 -14.15
C GLY A 59 22.14 18.68 -12.75
N TYR A 60 22.65 19.35 -11.70
CA TYR A 60 22.44 18.88 -10.30
C TYR A 60 20.98 18.95 -9.82
N ARG A 61 20.12 19.73 -10.49
CA ARG A 61 18.72 19.96 -10.08
C ARG A 61 17.71 19.62 -11.17
N GLU A 62 18.14 19.02 -12.27
CA GLU A 62 17.27 18.72 -13.39
C GLU A 62 16.66 17.33 -13.24
N LEU A 63 15.39 17.19 -13.64
CA LEU A 63 14.79 15.88 -13.77
C LEU A 63 15.45 15.16 -14.95
N THR A 64 16.21 14.11 -14.68
CA THR A 64 16.78 13.23 -15.71
C THR A 64 15.72 12.28 -16.27
N GLY A 65 15.73 12.08 -17.59
CA GLY A 65 14.90 11.13 -18.31
C GLY A 65 15.42 9.70 -18.18
N ALA A 66 14.60 8.73 -18.60
CA ALA A 66 15.01 7.33 -18.66
C ALA A 66 16.09 7.14 -19.74
N TYR A 67 17.12 6.35 -19.45
CA TYR A 67 18.25 6.07 -20.33
C TYR A 67 18.89 7.32 -20.97
N GLU A 68 18.79 8.49 -20.34
CA GLU A 68 19.40 9.72 -20.85
C GLU A 68 20.94 9.60 -20.75
N PRO A 69 21.73 9.96 -21.78
CA PRO A 69 21.37 10.52 -23.11
C PRO A 69 21.31 9.47 -24.24
N PHE A 70 21.28 8.18 -23.93
CA PHE A 70 21.45 7.09 -24.89
C PHE A 70 20.30 7.01 -25.90
N LEU A 71 19.05 7.26 -25.48
CA LEU A 71 17.90 7.20 -26.39
C LEU A 71 17.96 8.27 -27.48
N ASP A 72 18.26 9.52 -27.10
CA ASP A 72 18.46 10.62 -28.05
C ASP A 72 19.63 10.31 -28.99
N THR A 73 20.73 9.77 -28.45
CA THR A 73 21.90 9.34 -29.22
C THR A 73 21.53 8.31 -30.30
N ILE A 74 20.73 7.30 -29.96
CA ILE A 74 20.25 6.29 -30.91
C ILE A 74 19.40 6.93 -32.01
N CYS A 75 18.46 7.81 -31.63
CA CYS A 75 17.57 8.47 -32.58
C CYS A 75 18.36 9.35 -33.56
N ASP A 76 19.34 10.09 -33.07
CA ASP A 76 20.16 10.98 -33.89
C ASP A 76 21.09 10.21 -34.83
N MET A 77 21.73 9.15 -34.32
CA MET A 77 22.54 8.27 -35.16
C MET A 77 21.71 7.56 -36.23
N PHE A 78 20.51 7.10 -35.89
CA PHE A 78 19.60 6.48 -36.85
C PHE A 78 19.24 7.46 -37.97
N ARG A 79 18.78 8.67 -37.62
CA ARG A 79 18.43 9.73 -38.59
C ARG A 79 19.59 10.10 -39.52
N LYS A 80 20.82 9.99 -39.02
CA LYS A 80 22.01 10.46 -39.71
C LYS A 80 22.67 9.40 -40.61
N TYR A 81 22.78 8.16 -40.12
CA TYR A 81 23.63 7.14 -40.74
C TYR A 81 22.86 5.95 -41.31
N ARG A 82 21.55 5.87 -41.09
CA ARG A 82 20.77 4.72 -41.53
C ARG A 82 19.58 5.17 -42.36
N ASP A 83 19.49 4.65 -43.57
CA ASP A 83 18.30 4.77 -44.41
C ASP A 83 17.30 3.65 -44.06
N GLY A 84 16.01 3.96 -44.09
CA GLY A 84 14.93 2.97 -43.92
C GLY A 84 13.98 3.28 -42.78
N ASP A 85 13.04 2.37 -42.57
CA ASP A 85 12.01 2.48 -41.54
C ASP A 85 12.55 2.08 -40.16
N PHE A 86 12.17 2.85 -39.13
CA PHE A 86 12.65 2.65 -37.76
C PHE A 86 12.11 1.36 -37.15
N ASP A 87 10.88 0.94 -37.48
CA ASP A 87 10.32 -0.33 -36.98
C ASP A 87 11.09 -1.56 -37.50
N THR A 88 11.55 -1.49 -38.75
CA THR A 88 12.43 -2.51 -39.33
C THR A 88 13.75 -2.63 -38.55
N PHE A 89 14.33 -1.50 -38.14
CA PHE A 89 15.53 -1.47 -37.28
C PHE A 89 15.30 -2.07 -35.89
N LEU A 90 14.17 -1.72 -35.26
CA LEU A 90 13.79 -2.31 -33.98
C LEU A 90 13.68 -3.85 -34.11
N THR A 91 13.12 -4.34 -35.21
CA THR A 91 13.03 -5.78 -35.49
C THR A 91 14.42 -6.42 -35.65
N GLU A 92 15.32 -5.81 -36.40
CA GLU A 92 16.70 -6.29 -36.56
C GLU A 92 17.49 -6.32 -35.26
N CYS A 93 17.24 -5.37 -34.35
CA CYS A 93 17.85 -5.31 -33.03
C CYS A 93 17.21 -6.29 -32.03
N GLY A 94 16.19 -7.06 -32.43
CA GLY A 94 15.51 -8.01 -31.56
C GLY A 94 14.69 -7.34 -30.45
N VAL A 95 14.23 -6.10 -30.66
CA VAL A 95 13.41 -5.38 -29.69
C VAL A 95 12.10 -6.14 -29.45
N TYR A 96 11.80 -6.34 -28.16
CA TYR A 96 10.59 -7.00 -27.67
C TYR A 96 9.35 -6.33 -28.28
N GLU A 97 8.40 -7.14 -28.78
CA GLU A 97 7.30 -6.63 -29.62
C GLU A 97 6.49 -5.53 -28.93
N LEU A 98 6.23 -5.66 -27.62
CA LEU A 98 5.48 -4.69 -26.82
C LEU A 98 6.23 -3.36 -26.60
N HIS A 99 7.56 -3.34 -26.75
CA HIS A 99 8.35 -2.11 -26.58
C HIS A 99 8.47 -1.30 -27.88
N ARG A 100 8.18 -1.90 -29.04
CA ARG A 100 8.40 -1.23 -30.33
C ARG A 100 7.55 0.02 -30.50
N GLU A 101 6.32 0.00 -30.00
CA GLU A 101 5.44 1.18 -30.03
C GLU A 101 6.00 2.33 -29.21
N VAL A 102 6.56 2.04 -28.03
CA VAL A 102 7.21 3.01 -27.15
C VAL A 102 8.39 3.67 -27.86
N PHE A 103 9.28 2.86 -28.47
CA PHE A 103 10.42 3.40 -29.22
C PHE A 103 9.99 4.19 -30.46
N ARG A 104 9.00 3.71 -31.21
CA ARG A 104 8.51 4.35 -32.43
C ARG A 104 7.89 5.71 -32.15
N SER A 105 6.95 5.76 -31.20
CA SER A 105 6.28 7.00 -30.79
C SER A 105 7.28 8.04 -30.25
N TYR A 106 8.23 7.59 -29.41
CA TYR A 106 9.32 8.44 -28.94
C TYR A 106 10.20 8.97 -30.09
N TYR A 107 10.57 8.12 -31.05
CA TYR A 107 11.36 8.54 -32.22
C TYR A 107 10.63 9.56 -33.11
N GLU A 108 9.32 9.39 -33.31
CA GLU A 108 8.51 10.21 -34.20
C GLU A 108 8.19 11.59 -33.62
N ASN A 109 7.82 11.66 -32.34
CA ASN A 109 7.29 12.89 -31.75
C ASN A 109 7.78 13.18 -30.31
N GLY A 110 8.63 12.32 -29.74
CA GLY A 110 9.17 12.48 -28.39
C GLY A 110 8.19 12.13 -27.26
N ILE A 111 7.03 11.55 -27.56
CA ILE A 111 6.01 11.12 -26.60
C ILE A 111 5.86 9.61 -26.70
N CYS A 112 5.98 8.93 -25.56
CA CYS A 112 5.82 7.49 -25.51
C CYS A 112 4.34 7.10 -25.46
N GLU A 113 3.93 6.23 -26.38
CA GLU A 113 2.62 5.59 -26.39
C GLU A 113 2.79 4.08 -26.15
N ARG A 114 1.88 3.53 -25.34
CA ARG A 114 1.79 2.09 -25.07
C ARG A 114 0.32 1.69 -25.01
N GLU A 115 -0.09 0.82 -25.92
CA GLU A 115 -1.47 0.32 -25.99
C GLU A 115 -1.76 -0.72 -24.90
N GLU A 116 -0.94 -1.77 -24.85
CA GLU A 116 -1.05 -2.88 -23.91
C GLU A 116 -0.21 -2.62 -22.65
N GLY A 117 -0.86 -2.56 -21.48
CA GLY A 117 -0.20 -2.24 -20.22
C GLY A 117 0.73 -3.35 -19.72
N VAL A 118 1.75 -2.95 -18.96
CA VAL A 118 2.68 -3.86 -18.29
C VAL A 118 1.96 -4.60 -17.16
N LEU A 119 2.17 -5.91 -17.06
CA LEU A 119 1.69 -6.74 -15.95
C LEU A 119 2.67 -6.69 -14.78
N LEU A 120 2.17 -6.69 -13.55
CA LEU A 120 3.02 -6.49 -12.36
C LEU A 120 4.10 -7.59 -12.22
N ASN A 121 3.78 -8.83 -12.59
CA ASN A 121 4.71 -9.96 -12.57
C ASN A 121 5.75 -9.93 -13.71
N GLU A 122 5.58 -9.06 -14.70
CA GLU A 122 6.48 -8.94 -15.85
C GLU A 122 7.34 -7.67 -15.81
N VAL A 123 7.23 -6.84 -14.77
CA VAL A 123 7.96 -5.57 -14.65
C VAL A 123 9.47 -5.76 -14.78
N GLU A 124 10.07 -6.64 -13.97
CA GLU A 124 11.53 -6.88 -13.98
C GLU A 124 11.98 -7.47 -15.32
N TYR A 125 11.20 -8.40 -15.88
CA TYR A 125 11.46 -8.98 -17.19
C TYR A 125 11.45 -7.91 -18.28
N GLU A 126 10.43 -7.05 -18.32
CA GLU A 126 10.36 -5.98 -19.30
C GLU A 126 11.46 -4.93 -19.11
N GLN A 127 11.85 -4.59 -17.88
CA GLN A 127 12.99 -3.68 -17.62
C GLN A 127 14.30 -4.24 -18.18
N GLY A 128 14.56 -5.53 -17.95
CA GLY A 128 15.72 -6.22 -18.52
C GLY A 128 15.68 -6.22 -20.06
N ARG A 129 14.53 -6.57 -20.66
CA ARG A 129 14.35 -6.56 -22.13
C ARG A 129 14.51 -5.17 -22.73
N MET A 130 14.07 -4.12 -22.03
CA MET A 130 14.24 -2.73 -22.45
C MET A 130 15.72 -2.35 -22.49
N THR A 131 16.47 -2.68 -21.44
CA THR A 131 17.93 -2.45 -21.37
C THR A 131 18.67 -3.23 -22.46
N GLU A 132 18.35 -4.51 -22.65
CA GLU A 132 18.91 -5.36 -23.72
C GLU A 132 18.66 -4.75 -25.10
N ALA A 133 17.44 -4.28 -25.36
CA ALA A 133 17.05 -3.66 -26.63
C ALA A 133 17.87 -2.39 -26.91
N ILE A 134 18.03 -1.52 -25.92
CA ILE A 134 18.80 -0.26 -26.06
C ILE A 134 20.28 -0.55 -26.29
N ALA A 135 20.86 -1.50 -25.55
CA ALA A 135 22.22 -1.95 -25.77
C ALA A 135 22.41 -2.55 -27.18
N ALA A 136 21.46 -3.36 -27.66
CA ALA A 136 21.49 -3.95 -28.99
C ALA A 136 21.41 -2.89 -30.10
N MET A 137 20.55 -1.89 -29.95
CA MET A 137 20.43 -0.76 -30.88
C MET A 137 21.73 0.05 -30.95
N LEU A 138 22.34 0.37 -29.81
CA LEU A 138 23.65 1.05 -29.75
C LEU A 138 24.72 0.24 -30.48
N LYS A 139 24.82 -1.07 -30.20
CA LYS A 139 25.79 -1.96 -30.86
C LYS A 139 25.53 -2.06 -32.36
N ALA A 140 24.28 -2.13 -32.80
CA ALA A 140 23.92 -2.19 -34.21
C ALA A 140 24.35 -0.93 -34.97
N LEU A 141 24.15 0.26 -34.36
CA LEU A 141 24.60 1.54 -34.93
C LEU A 141 26.13 1.68 -34.85
N ALA A 142 26.75 1.25 -33.75
CA ALA A 142 28.20 1.31 -33.55
C ALA A 142 28.98 0.47 -34.57
N LYS A 143 28.39 -0.63 -35.08
CA LYS A 143 28.98 -1.47 -36.13
C LYS A 143 29.20 -0.72 -37.45
N THR A 144 28.33 0.24 -37.78
CA THR A 144 28.50 1.04 -39.01
C THR A 144 29.36 2.26 -38.75
N HIS A 145 29.13 2.94 -37.62
CA HIS A 145 29.88 4.13 -37.21
C HIS A 145 30.23 4.01 -35.73
N PRO A 146 31.52 3.82 -35.37
CA PRO A 146 31.92 3.72 -33.98
C PRO A 146 31.51 4.96 -33.17
N ILE A 147 31.22 4.78 -31.89
CA ILE A 147 30.60 5.78 -31.01
C ILE A 147 31.55 6.14 -29.88
N VAL A 148 31.69 7.44 -29.62
CA VAL A 148 32.28 7.98 -28.40
C VAL A 148 31.28 8.91 -27.74
N LEU A 149 30.84 8.55 -26.53
CA LEU A 149 29.93 9.36 -25.72
C LEU A 149 30.63 9.79 -24.42
N VAL A 150 30.74 11.11 -24.23
CA VAL A 150 31.32 11.70 -23.03
C VAL A 150 30.18 12.16 -22.11
N ILE A 151 30.03 11.52 -20.96
CA ILE A 151 28.98 11.83 -19.98
C ILE A 151 29.63 12.46 -18.75
N ASN A 152 29.28 13.69 -18.42
CA ASN A 152 29.75 14.37 -17.22
C ASN A 152 28.69 14.35 -16.12
N ARG A 153 29.13 14.30 -14.85
CA ARG A 153 28.28 14.15 -13.66
C ARG A 153 27.40 12.90 -13.72
N PHE A 154 27.97 11.78 -14.15
CA PHE A 154 27.26 10.51 -14.34
C PHE A 154 26.56 10.01 -13.07
N GLN A 155 27.04 10.37 -11.88
CA GLN A 155 26.37 10.05 -10.61
C GLN A 155 24.94 10.61 -10.48
N MET A 156 24.54 11.56 -11.34
CA MET A 156 23.19 12.14 -11.41
C MET A 156 22.26 11.44 -12.42
N ALA A 157 22.77 10.46 -13.18
CA ALA A 157 21.99 9.71 -14.16
C ALA A 157 20.85 8.92 -13.51
N SER A 158 19.87 8.51 -14.33
CA SER A 158 18.77 7.67 -13.89
C SER A 158 19.23 6.22 -13.66
N ARG A 159 18.46 5.43 -12.89
CA ARG A 159 18.79 4.01 -12.64
C ARG A 159 18.91 3.23 -13.94
N SER A 160 18.00 3.45 -14.89
CA SER A 160 18.04 2.82 -16.21
C SER A 160 19.33 3.11 -17.00
N ALA A 161 19.89 4.32 -16.88
CA ALA A 161 21.17 4.65 -17.49
C ALA A 161 22.34 3.90 -16.84
N PHE A 162 22.32 3.69 -15.52
CA PHE A 162 23.30 2.85 -14.82
C PHE A 162 23.22 1.40 -15.27
N GLU A 163 22.02 0.83 -15.32
CA GLU A 163 21.80 -0.56 -15.74
C GLU A 163 22.29 -0.78 -17.19
N LEU A 164 22.04 0.17 -18.09
CA LEU A 164 22.57 0.13 -19.45
C LEU A 164 24.10 0.21 -19.50
N VAL A 165 24.70 1.13 -18.74
CA VAL A 165 26.18 1.24 -18.67
C VAL A 165 26.79 -0.03 -18.11
N TYR A 166 26.20 -0.60 -17.05
CA TYR A 166 26.63 -1.87 -16.50
C TYR A 166 26.55 -2.99 -17.55
N ALA A 167 25.43 -3.10 -18.28
CA ALA A 167 25.27 -4.07 -19.35
C ALA A 167 26.32 -3.91 -20.48
N LEU A 168 26.70 -2.67 -20.82
CA LEU A 168 27.76 -2.38 -21.80
C LEU A 168 29.17 -2.69 -21.27
N ILE A 169 29.41 -2.59 -19.96
CA ILE A 169 30.68 -2.98 -19.32
C ILE A 169 30.80 -4.50 -19.27
N THR A 170 29.74 -5.20 -18.86
CA THR A 170 29.72 -6.67 -18.77
C THR A 170 29.80 -7.32 -20.14
N ASN A 171 29.20 -6.72 -21.16
CA ASN A 171 29.25 -7.18 -22.56
C ASN A 171 29.86 -6.10 -23.47
N PRO A 172 31.18 -5.91 -23.43
CA PRO A 172 31.87 -4.83 -24.14
C PRO A 172 31.76 -4.97 -25.67
N ASP A 173 31.74 -3.84 -26.37
CA ASP A 173 31.83 -3.77 -27.83
C ASP A 173 32.98 -2.84 -28.23
N PRO A 174 33.91 -3.27 -29.10
CA PRO A 174 35.06 -2.45 -29.47
C PRO A 174 34.69 -1.13 -30.14
N ASN A 175 33.50 -1.02 -30.74
CA ASN A 175 33.05 0.19 -31.42
C ASN A 175 32.33 1.18 -30.49
N ILE A 176 32.20 0.89 -29.19
CA ILE A 176 31.56 1.77 -28.21
C ILE A 176 32.61 2.25 -27.20
N GLY A 177 32.79 3.56 -27.08
CA GLY A 177 33.60 4.19 -26.04
C GLY A 177 32.78 5.15 -25.18
N LEU A 178 32.91 5.03 -23.86
CA LEU A 178 32.23 5.90 -22.90
C LEU A 178 33.25 6.54 -21.96
N VAL A 179 33.12 7.84 -21.73
CA VAL A 179 33.88 8.56 -20.69
C VAL A 179 32.90 9.04 -19.64
N LEU A 180 32.93 8.44 -18.46
CA LEU A 180 32.00 8.71 -17.35
C LEU A 180 32.68 9.63 -16.32
N GLY A 181 32.37 10.91 -16.36
CA GLY A 181 32.84 11.91 -15.40
C GLY A 181 32.05 11.86 -14.09
N VAL A 182 32.76 11.80 -12.96
CA VAL A 182 32.16 11.70 -11.62
C VAL A 182 32.73 12.78 -10.71
N ASN A 183 31.86 13.54 -10.06
CA ASN A 183 32.27 14.51 -9.03
C ASN A 183 32.17 13.87 -7.64
N ASP A 184 33.31 13.46 -7.08
CA ASP A 184 33.37 12.79 -5.76
C ASP A 184 32.97 13.71 -4.59
N SER A 185 32.82 15.01 -4.84
CA SER A 185 32.32 15.97 -3.82
C SER A 185 30.80 15.96 -3.67
N VAL A 186 30.08 15.27 -4.55
CA VAL A 186 28.61 15.20 -4.55
C VAL A 186 28.21 13.76 -4.27
N GLY A 187 27.29 13.59 -3.32
CA GLY A 187 26.77 12.27 -2.98
C GLY A 187 26.03 11.62 -4.16
N ARG A 188 25.72 10.34 -3.98
CA ARG A 188 24.95 9.52 -4.94
C ARG A 188 23.62 9.11 -4.31
N TRP A 189 22.69 8.68 -5.15
CA TRP A 189 21.43 8.15 -4.67
C TRP A 189 21.60 6.72 -4.15
N GLU A 190 20.86 6.38 -3.10
CA GLU A 190 20.96 5.05 -2.47
C GLU A 190 20.40 3.93 -3.37
N SER A 191 19.32 4.20 -4.13
CA SER A 191 18.68 3.20 -4.99
C SER A 191 19.52 2.76 -6.20
N ILE A 192 20.66 3.41 -6.44
CA ILE A 192 21.63 3.03 -7.49
C ILE A 192 22.91 2.45 -6.89
N ALA A 193 23.02 2.33 -5.56
CA ALA A 193 24.26 1.94 -4.88
C ALA A 193 24.76 0.57 -5.35
N GLU A 194 23.86 -0.41 -5.48
CA GLU A 194 24.21 -1.76 -5.92
C GLU A 194 24.76 -1.79 -7.35
N VAL A 195 24.04 -1.21 -8.31
CA VAL A 195 24.46 -1.15 -9.73
C VAL A 195 25.74 -0.31 -9.86
N TRP A 196 25.85 0.77 -9.08
CA TRP A 196 27.05 1.61 -9.04
C TRP A 196 28.27 0.83 -8.55
N ASP A 197 28.13 0.12 -7.44
CA ASP A 197 29.24 -0.63 -6.85
C ASP A 197 29.70 -1.73 -7.81
N GLY A 198 28.78 -2.40 -8.51
CA GLY A 198 29.11 -3.33 -9.60
C GLY A 198 29.84 -2.67 -10.79
N ILE A 199 29.45 -1.45 -11.18
CA ILE A 199 30.17 -0.67 -12.20
C ILE A 199 31.59 -0.34 -11.72
N VAL A 200 31.74 0.15 -10.49
CA VAL A 200 33.04 0.56 -9.95
C VAL A 200 33.98 -0.63 -9.80
N GLU A 201 33.51 -1.72 -9.21
CA GLU A 201 34.27 -2.96 -9.05
C GLU A 201 34.73 -3.48 -10.42
N SER A 202 33.83 -3.54 -11.40
CA SER A 202 34.16 -3.99 -12.75
C SER A 202 35.19 -3.08 -13.44
N LEU A 203 35.10 -1.76 -13.28
CA LEU A 203 36.06 -0.83 -13.87
C LEU A 203 37.41 -0.84 -13.13
N GLU A 204 37.41 -1.06 -11.81
CA GLU A 204 38.60 -1.12 -10.97
C GLU A 204 39.44 -2.37 -11.29
N ASP A 205 38.80 -3.54 -11.40
CA ASP A 205 39.43 -4.82 -11.79
C ASP A 205 40.17 -4.74 -13.12
N HIS A 206 39.74 -3.83 -13.99
CA HIS A 206 40.27 -3.64 -15.33
C HIS A 206 41.12 -2.37 -15.50
N SER A 207 41.44 -1.66 -14.41
CA SER A 207 42.24 -0.42 -14.43
C SER A 207 41.64 0.69 -15.32
N GLN A 208 40.31 0.82 -15.34
CA GLN A 208 39.55 1.80 -16.14
C GLN A 208 39.04 2.98 -15.30
N LEU A 209 39.52 3.12 -14.06
CA LEU A 209 39.17 4.19 -13.13
C LEU A 209 40.31 5.21 -13.02
N TYR A 210 40.02 6.47 -13.34
CA TYR A 210 40.97 7.59 -13.32
C TYR A 210 40.63 8.58 -12.20
N HIS A 211 41.58 8.80 -11.30
CA HIS A 211 41.46 9.82 -10.25
C HIS A 211 42.21 11.09 -10.63
N ILE A 212 41.48 12.17 -10.90
CA ILE A 212 42.03 13.48 -11.26
C ILE A 212 42.14 14.37 -10.01
N GLY A 213 43.37 14.78 -9.68
CA GLY A 213 43.64 15.66 -8.54
C GLY A 213 43.74 14.90 -7.22
N SER A 214 43.00 15.33 -6.19
CA SER A 214 43.06 14.75 -4.84
C SER A 214 41.94 13.73 -4.53
N SER A 215 41.20 13.28 -5.54
CA SER A 215 40.04 12.36 -5.37
C SER A 215 40.41 11.08 -4.61
N ASN A 216 41.56 10.49 -4.94
CA ASN A 216 42.03 9.25 -4.30
C ASN A 216 42.33 9.40 -2.78
N ARG A 217 42.80 10.57 -2.31
CA ARG A 217 43.13 10.78 -0.88
C ARG A 217 41.89 10.90 0.01
N ARG A 218 40.83 11.55 -0.47
CA ARG A 218 39.58 11.74 0.29
C ARG A 218 38.79 10.45 0.44
N ARG A 219 38.78 9.56 -0.57
CA ARG A 219 38.11 8.25 -0.50
C ARG A 219 38.68 7.35 0.62
N THR A 220 39.99 7.43 0.88
CA THR A 220 40.63 6.74 2.03
C THR A 220 40.39 7.40 3.39
N GLU A 221 40.10 8.71 3.44
CA GLU A 221 39.82 9.46 4.67
C GLU A 221 38.32 9.43 5.05
N LEU A 222 37.44 9.34 4.05
CA LEU A 222 35.98 9.20 4.17
C LEU A 222 35.58 7.73 3.97
N LYS A 223 35.81 6.90 4.99
CA LYS A 223 35.26 5.53 5.03
C LYS A 223 33.75 5.49 5.29
N GLU A 224 33.13 6.64 5.57
CA GLU A 224 31.68 6.80 5.70
C GLU A 224 31.14 7.34 4.37
N GLU A 225 30.15 6.64 3.80
CA GLU A 225 29.38 7.16 2.67
C GLU A 225 28.85 8.54 3.07
N LEU A 226 29.32 9.60 2.39
CA LEU A 226 28.74 10.92 2.59
C LEU A 226 27.28 10.85 2.14
N PRO A 227 26.31 11.08 3.04
CA PRO A 227 24.95 11.35 2.61
C PRO A 227 24.98 12.51 1.62
N LEU A 228 24.07 12.51 0.66
CA LEU A 228 23.86 13.66 -0.22
C LEU A 228 23.83 14.94 0.61
N VAL A 229 24.73 15.88 0.32
CA VAL A 229 24.83 17.14 1.07
C VAL A 229 23.49 17.89 0.94
N GLU A 230 22.87 18.24 2.08
CA GLU A 230 21.68 19.09 2.14
C GLU A 230 21.84 20.28 1.20
N GLY A 231 20.97 20.35 0.17
CA GLY A 231 20.93 21.45 -0.81
C GLY A 231 21.27 21.10 -2.26
N TYR A 232 21.85 19.92 -2.54
CA TYR A 232 22.10 19.46 -3.92
C TYR A 232 20.98 18.59 -4.51
N THR A 233 20.17 17.92 -3.69
CA THR A 233 19.25 16.88 -4.20
C THR A 233 17.86 16.79 -3.58
N ASP A 234 17.61 17.34 -2.38
CA ASP A 234 16.25 17.28 -1.80
C ASP A 234 15.22 18.12 -2.56
N ASN A 235 15.69 19.01 -3.43
CA ASN A 235 14.86 19.85 -4.29
C ASN A 235 15.23 19.61 -5.75
N VAL A 236 14.77 18.50 -6.35
CA VAL A 236 14.64 18.44 -7.82
C VAL A 236 13.88 19.70 -8.24
N TYR A 237 14.44 20.48 -9.15
CA TYR A 237 13.74 21.65 -9.67
C TYR A 237 12.60 21.14 -10.56
N VAL A 238 11.44 20.91 -9.94
CA VAL A 238 10.20 20.69 -10.65
C VAL A 238 9.85 22.02 -11.33
N ASP A 239 9.94 22.03 -12.66
CA ASP A 239 9.52 23.15 -13.52
C ASP A 239 8.11 23.61 -13.10
N GLU A 240 7.87 24.92 -13.01
CA GLU A 240 6.54 25.45 -12.75
C GLU A 240 5.55 25.06 -13.87
N ASN A 241 6.05 24.66 -15.04
CA ASN A 241 5.26 23.96 -16.05
C ASN A 241 5.09 22.47 -15.70
N TYR A 242 4.14 22.19 -14.80
CA TYR A 242 3.79 20.83 -14.38
C TYR A 242 3.30 19.95 -15.53
N GLU A 243 2.63 20.51 -16.54
CA GLU A 243 2.14 19.72 -17.68
C GLU A 243 3.30 19.12 -18.47
N LYS A 244 4.31 19.94 -18.79
CA LYS A 244 5.54 19.47 -19.46
C LYS A 244 6.27 18.42 -18.63
N SER A 245 6.33 18.64 -17.32
CA SER A 245 7.03 17.74 -16.40
C SER A 245 6.30 16.41 -16.22
N ILE A 246 4.96 16.39 -16.13
CA ILE A 246 4.16 15.16 -16.15
C ILE A 246 4.33 14.41 -17.45
N ARG A 247 4.41 15.09 -18.60
CA ARG A 247 4.70 14.44 -19.89
C ARG A 247 6.09 13.80 -19.90
N LYS A 248 7.13 14.50 -19.40
CA LYS A 248 8.47 13.91 -19.27
C LYS A 248 8.43 12.65 -18.40
N VAL A 249 7.67 12.67 -17.31
CA VAL A 249 7.54 11.53 -16.39
C VAL A 249 6.72 10.40 -16.98
N ALA A 250 5.69 10.70 -17.78
CA ALA A 250 4.97 9.67 -18.53
C ALA A 250 5.93 8.89 -19.44
N ASN A 251 6.84 9.56 -20.15
CA ASN A 251 7.86 8.87 -20.93
C ASN A 251 8.79 8.01 -20.05
N ILE A 252 9.22 8.53 -18.90
CA ILE A 252 10.05 7.78 -17.93
C ILE A 252 9.34 6.49 -17.49
N VAL A 253 8.04 6.58 -17.17
CA VAL A 253 7.19 5.43 -16.80
C VAL A 253 7.06 4.44 -17.95
N GLU A 254 6.84 4.90 -19.19
CA GLU A 254 6.71 3.99 -20.33
C GLU A 254 8.05 3.35 -20.74
N PHE A 255 9.20 3.98 -20.45
CA PHE A 255 10.53 3.36 -20.50
C PHE A 255 10.88 2.52 -19.26
N LEU A 256 9.91 2.31 -18.36
CA LEU A 256 10.00 1.42 -17.20
C LEU A 256 10.99 1.86 -16.12
N ASP A 257 11.38 3.14 -16.08
CA ASP A 257 12.23 3.68 -15.02
C ASP A 257 11.39 4.23 -13.86
N TYR A 258 10.70 3.30 -13.18
CA TYR A 258 9.73 3.64 -12.14
C TYR A 258 10.38 4.29 -10.91
N ASP A 259 11.64 3.97 -10.59
CA ASP A 259 12.38 4.62 -9.50
C ASP A 259 12.58 6.11 -9.78
N GLN A 260 12.99 6.46 -11.00
CA GLN A 260 13.15 7.85 -11.39
C GLN A 260 11.80 8.58 -11.42
N ALA A 261 10.75 7.92 -11.90
CA ALA A 261 9.39 8.48 -11.87
C ALA A 261 8.91 8.74 -10.43
N LYS A 262 9.11 7.79 -9.51
CA LYS A 262 8.76 7.91 -8.08
C LYS A 262 9.41 9.14 -7.44
N ARG A 263 10.71 9.38 -7.70
CA ARG A 263 11.42 10.56 -7.18
C ARG A 263 10.75 11.86 -7.61
N TYR A 264 10.41 11.96 -8.89
CA TYR A 264 9.69 13.12 -9.40
C TYR A 264 8.34 13.28 -8.72
N PHE A 265 7.57 12.20 -8.60
CA PHE A 265 6.26 12.24 -7.96
C PHE A 265 6.34 12.71 -6.51
N GLN A 266 7.33 12.24 -5.73
CA GLN A 266 7.57 12.70 -4.37
C GLN A 266 7.87 14.20 -4.31
N GLY A 267 8.69 14.73 -5.23
CA GLY A 267 8.99 16.16 -5.32
C GLY A 267 7.75 17.02 -5.62
N VAL A 268 6.93 16.60 -6.59
CA VAL A 268 5.67 17.31 -6.90
C VAL A 268 4.66 17.18 -5.77
N GLU A 269 4.52 15.99 -5.18
CA GLU A 269 3.62 15.75 -4.05
C GLU A 269 3.99 16.66 -2.86
N HIS A 270 5.29 16.83 -2.59
CA HIS A 270 5.78 17.79 -1.60
C HIS A 270 5.32 19.21 -1.93
N LYS A 271 5.52 19.68 -3.17
CA LYS A 271 5.07 21.02 -3.59
C LYS A 271 3.55 21.21 -3.48
N ILE A 272 2.77 20.20 -3.85
CA ILE A 272 1.30 20.22 -3.72
C ILE A 272 0.89 20.33 -2.25
N LYS A 273 1.55 19.61 -1.34
CA LYS A 273 1.18 19.54 0.07
C LYS A 273 1.71 20.71 0.91
N PHE A 274 2.87 21.29 0.58
CA PHE A 274 3.57 22.27 1.44
C PHE A 274 3.82 23.65 0.81
N GLU A 275 3.87 23.75 -0.52
CA GLU A 275 4.30 24.97 -1.22
C GLU A 275 3.18 25.61 -2.05
N ASP A 276 1.94 25.19 -1.84
CA ASP A 276 0.72 25.72 -2.48
C ASP A 276 0.85 25.76 -4.03
N ALA A 277 1.24 24.61 -4.61
CA ALA A 277 1.50 24.46 -6.03
C ALA A 277 0.31 24.88 -6.91
N LYS A 278 0.54 25.89 -7.76
CA LYS A 278 -0.43 26.38 -8.76
C LYS A 278 -0.53 25.40 -9.93
N MET A 279 -1.38 24.38 -9.78
CA MET A 279 -1.67 23.39 -10.82
C MET A 279 -3.15 23.39 -11.17
N GLU A 280 -3.47 23.30 -12.46
CA GLU A 280 -4.83 23.04 -12.93
C GLU A 280 -5.36 21.69 -12.45
N ILE A 281 -6.68 21.57 -12.28
CA ILE A 281 -7.33 20.35 -11.77
C ILE A 281 -7.06 19.17 -12.70
N SER A 282 -7.14 19.37 -14.03
CA SER A 282 -6.80 18.37 -15.05
C SER A 282 -5.38 17.81 -14.88
N CYS A 283 -4.42 18.69 -14.63
CA CYS A 283 -3.01 18.37 -14.39
C CYS A 283 -2.82 17.61 -13.07
N LYS A 284 -3.50 18.03 -11.99
CA LYS A 284 -3.51 17.29 -10.71
C LYS A 284 -4.10 15.89 -10.86
N ARG A 285 -5.21 15.74 -11.58
CA ARG A 285 -5.82 14.43 -11.88
C ARG A 285 -4.87 13.50 -12.63
N ALA A 286 -4.25 14.00 -13.70
CA ALA A 286 -3.26 13.24 -14.46
C ALA A 286 -2.07 12.81 -13.58
N PHE A 287 -1.59 13.71 -12.72
CA PHE A 287 -0.54 13.43 -11.75
C PHE A 287 -0.91 12.27 -10.81
N TYR A 288 -2.05 12.34 -10.11
CA TYR A 288 -2.43 11.29 -9.14
C TYR A 288 -2.68 9.94 -9.81
N LEU A 289 -3.31 9.91 -10.99
CA LEU A 289 -3.54 8.66 -11.72
C LEU A 289 -2.23 8.03 -12.23
N LEU A 290 -1.31 8.84 -12.77
CA LEU A 290 -0.02 8.35 -13.24
C LEU A 290 0.86 7.86 -12.08
N TYR A 291 0.86 8.60 -10.96
CA TYR A 291 1.59 8.19 -9.76
C TYR A 291 0.99 6.91 -9.18
N ALA A 292 -0.35 6.79 -9.07
CA ALA A 292 -0.99 5.57 -8.61
C ALA A 292 -0.66 4.37 -9.50
N ARG A 293 -0.69 4.51 -10.84
CA ARG A 293 -0.27 3.45 -11.77
C ARG A 293 1.20 3.05 -11.55
N THR A 294 2.08 4.03 -11.35
CA THR A 294 3.51 3.79 -11.10
C THR A 294 3.72 3.08 -9.76
N SER A 295 3.02 3.48 -8.71
CA SER A 295 3.06 2.82 -7.40
C SER A 295 2.53 1.38 -7.48
N ILE A 296 1.52 1.08 -8.30
CA ILE A 296 1.11 -0.31 -8.55
C ILE A 296 2.26 -1.11 -9.15
N LEU A 297 2.91 -0.58 -10.19
CA LEU A 297 4.01 -1.25 -10.90
C LEU A 297 5.28 -1.40 -10.06
N LEU A 298 5.46 -0.57 -9.02
CA LEU A 298 6.48 -0.71 -7.99
C LEU A 298 6.10 -1.68 -6.86
N GLY A 299 4.89 -2.26 -6.89
CA GLY A 299 4.36 -3.08 -5.80
C GLY A 299 3.93 -2.29 -4.55
N GLU A 300 3.93 -0.96 -4.59
CA GLU A 300 3.54 -0.05 -3.51
C GLU A 300 2.01 0.16 -3.45
N LEU A 301 1.26 -0.95 -3.33
CA LEU A 301 -0.21 -0.96 -3.45
C LEU A 301 -0.90 -0.03 -2.43
N SER A 302 -0.33 0.12 -1.24
CA SER A 302 -0.84 1.01 -0.19
C SER A 302 -0.75 2.48 -0.60
N LYS A 303 0.37 2.88 -1.21
CA LYS A 303 0.58 4.24 -1.72
C LYS A 303 -0.35 4.50 -2.90
N ALA A 304 -0.52 3.52 -3.79
CA ALA A 304 -1.47 3.61 -4.88
C ALA A 304 -2.91 3.84 -4.39
N LEU A 305 -3.36 3.13 -3.35
CA LEU A 305 -4.69 3.32 -2.75
C LEU A 305 -4.86 4.71 -2.10
N GLU A 306 -3.82 5.24 -1.44
CA GLU A 306 -3.81 6.61 -0.91
C GLU A 306 -4.02 7.62 -2.05
N LEU A 307 -3.21 7.51 -3.11
CA LEU A 307 -3.25 8.40 -4.28
C LEU A 307 -4.60 8.31 -5.01
N VAL A 308 -5.17 7.11 -5.16
CA VAL A 308 -6.50 6.94 -5.78
C VAL A 308 -7.61 7.55 -4.90
N SER A 309 -7.44 7.55 -3.57
CA SER A 309 -8.39 8.18 -2.66
C SER A 309 -8.35 9.71 -2.80
N GLU A 310 -7.16 10.31 -2.81
CA GLU A 310 -6.96 11.73 -3.14
C GLU A 310 -7.54 12.07 -4.53
N ALA A 311 -7.30 11.20 -5.51
CA ALA A 311 -7.85 11.32 -6.85
C ALA A 311 -9.39 11.38 -6.86
N THR A 312 -10.05 10.57 -6.02
CA THR A 312 -11.51 10.45 -5.98
C THR A 312 -12.19 11.67 -5.36
N HIS A 313 -11.52 12.38 -4.45
CA HIS A 313 -12.11 13.50 -3.70
C HIS A 313 -12.05 14.86 -4.43
N MET A 314 -11.43 14.93 -5.62
CA MET A 314 -11.34 16.18 -6.40
C MET A 314 -12.68 16.59 -7.05
N SER A 315 -12.93 17.90 -7.12
CA SER A 315 -14.19 18.52 -7.59
C SER A 315 -14.66 17.99 -8.96
N PRO A 316 -15.99 17.81 -9.17
CA PRO A 316 -16.55 17.33 -10.44
C PRO A 316 -16.47 18.39 -11.55
N GLU A 317 -16.08 17.97 -12.75
CA GLU A 317 -16.01 18.76 -14.01
C GLU A 317 -16.33 17.84 -15.22
N GLU A 318 -16.25 18.34 -16.46
CA GLU A 318 -16.49 17.58 -17.69
C GLU A 318 -15.76 16.21 -17.70
N ASN A 319 -16.42 15.15 -18.20
CA ASN A 319 -15.95 13.75 -18.21
C ASN A 319 -15.81 13.07 -16.85
N GLU A 320 -16.67 13.39 -15.88
CA GLU A 320 -16.67 12.79 -14.54
C GLU A 320 -16.75 11.25 -14.56
N SER A 321 -17.63 10.64 -15.37
CA SER A 321 -17.73 9.17 -15.44
C SER A 321 -16.45 8.52 -15.99
N MET A 322 -15.78 9.13 -16.97
CA MET A 322 -14.51 8.63 -17.51
C MET A 322 -13.40 8.63 -16.45
N TYR A 323 -13.33 9.69 -15.65
CA TYR A 323 -12.34 9.83 -14.58
C TYR A 323 -12.63 8.89 -13.42
N ARG A 324 -13.90 8.78 -12.99
CA ARG A 324 -14.33 7.83 -11.96
C ARG A 324 -14.03 6.39 -12.36
N SER A 325 -14.24 6.03 -13.62
CA SER A 325 -13.89 4.71 -14.16
C SER A 325 -12.39 4.41 -13.99
N GLN A 326 -11.51 5.38 -14.26
CA GLN A 326 -10.06 5.20 -14.06
C GLN A 326 -9.67 5.02 -12.60
N CYS A 327 -10.25 5.82 -11.69
CA CYS A 327 -10.03 5.66 -10.25
C CYS A 327 -10.46 4.27 -9.77
N ASP A 328 -11.65 3.81 -10.17
CA ASP A 328 -12.17 2.49 -9.78
C ASP A 328 -11.36 1.35 -10.41
N PHE A 329 -10.88 1.51 -11.65
CA PHE A 329 -9.99 0.56 -12.32
C PHE A 329 -8.67 0.38 -11.55
N LEU A 330 -8.02 1.48 -11.16
CA LEU A 330 -6.78 1.43 -10.38
C LEU A 330 -7.03 0.84 -8.99
N ARG A 331 -8.15 1.18 -8.35
CA ARG A 331 -8.53 0.62 -7.05
C ARG A 331 -8.79 -0.89 -7.11
N ALA A 332 -9.50 -1.35 -8.13
CA ALA A 332 -9.72 -2.77 -8.40
C ALA A 332 -8.40 -3.50 -8.67
N THR A 333 -7.51 -2.90 -9.46
CA THR A 333 -6.17 -3.44 -9.75
C THR A 333 -5.35 -3.58 -8.46
N CYS A 334 -5.38 -2.58 -7.57
CA CYS A 334 -4.71 -2.66 -6.27
C CYS A 334 -5.26 -3.81 -5.42
N TYR A 335 -6.59 -3.91 -5.28
CA TYR A 335 -7.19 -4.98 -4.48
C TYR A 335 -6.98 -6.36 -5.08
N MET A 336 -6.91 -6.48 -6.40
CA MET A 336 -6.60 -7.73 -7.10
C MET A 336 -5.20 -8.21 -6.75
N TYR A 337 -4.18 -7.34 -6.83
CA TYR A 337 -2.81 -7.71 -6.45
C TYR A 337 -2.61 -7.86 -4.93
N GLN A 338 -3.46 -7.24 -4.10
CA GLN A 338 -3.57 -7.55 -2.66
C GLN A 338 -4.33 -8.85 -2.36
N GLY A 339 -4.77 -9.62 -3.36
CA GLY A 339 -5.57 -10.83 -3.14
C GLY A 339 -6.96 -10.60 -2.52
N LYS A 340 -7.41 -9.34 -2.40
CA LYS A 340 -8.73 -8.96 -1.88
C LYS A 340 -9.78 -9.05 -3.01
N LEU A 341 -9.96 -10.25 -3.56
CA LEU A 341 -10.68 -10.49 -4.81
C LEU A 341 -12.14 -10.02 -4.79
N GLU A 342 -12.87 -10.19 -3.68
CA GLU A 342 -14.24 -9.67 -3.57
C GLU A 342 -14.30 -8.14 -3.70
N LYS A 343 -13.33 -7.44 -3.08
CA LYS A 343 -13.22 -5.98 -3.21
C LYS A 343 -12.81 -5.60 -4.63
N ALA A 344 -11.87 -6.34 -5.22
CA ALA A 344 -11.41 -6.13 -6.59
C ALA A 344 -12.58 -6.26 -7.58
N GLU A 345 -13.39 -7.31 -7.47
CA GLU A 345 -14.54 -7.55 -8.32
C GLU A 345 -15.61 -6.45 -8.17
N LYS A 346 -15.89 -6.03 -6.94
CA LYS A 346 -16.79 -4.90 -6.68
C LYS A 346 -16.35 -3.64 -7.42
N TYR A 347 -15.08 -3.26 -7.31
CA TYR A 347 -14.55 -2.05 -7.97
C TYR A 347 -14.37 -2.23 -9.48
N ALA A 348 -14.09 -3.44 -9.97
CA ALA A 348 -14.04 -3.72 -11.41
C ALA A 348 -15.43 -3.54 -12.06
N ASN A 349 -16.50 -3.96 -11.37
CA ASN A 349 -17.88 -3.72 -11.81
C ASN A 349 -18.27 -2.23 -11.77
N LEU A 350 -17.80 -1.48 -10.76
CA LEU A 350 -17.99 -0.02 -10.72
C LEU A 350 -17.25 0.68 -11.88
N ALA A 351 -16.00 0.29 -12.13
CA ALA A 351 -15.21 0.79 -13.24
C ALA A 351 -15.90 0.56 -14.59
N TYR A 352 -16.48 -0.64 -14.78
CA TYR A 352 -17.28 -0.98 -15.95
C TYR A 352 -18.54 -0.11 -16.09
N GLY A 353 -19.29 0.07 -15.00
CA GLY A 353 -20.49 0.92 -14.98
C GLY A 353 -20.17 2.37 -15.38
N HIS A 354 -19.16 2.98 -14.76
CA HIS A 354 -18.72 4.33 -15.10
C HIS A 354 -18.14 4.43 -16.53
N ALA A 355 -17.46 3.39 -17.02
CA ALA A 355 -16.96 3.36 -18.40
C ALA A 355 -18.12 3.35 -19.41
N MET A 356 -19.16 2.57 -19.15
CA MET A 356 -20.36 2.51 -20.00
C MET A 356 -21.08 3.87 -20.05
N GLU A 357 -21.22 4.54 -18.91
CA GLU A 357 -21.79 5.90 -18.83
C GLU A 357 -20.98 6.93 -19.62
N SER A 358 -19.65 6.79 -19.64
CA SER A 358 -18.76 7.69 -20.38
C SER A 358 -18.81 7.51 -21.91
N GLY A 359 -19.35 6.38 -22.38
CA GLY A 359 -19.33 6.01 -23.81
C GLY A 359 -17.94 5.63 -24.35
N ASN A 360 -16.92 5.49 -23.50
CA ASN A 360 -15.56 5.16 -23.91
C ASN A 360 -15.38 3.63 -24.07
N ALA A 361 -15.49 3.14 -25.30
CA ALA A 361 -15.37 1.71 -25.61
C ALA A 361 -14.05 1.08 -25.14
N LYS A 362 -12.93 1.83 -25.15
CA LYS A 362 -11.62 1.33 -24.71
C LYS A 362 -11.59 1.13 -23.19
N GLN A 363 -12.22 2.02 -22.41
CA GLN A 363 -12.36 1.83 -20.96
C GLN A 363 -13.30 0.68 -20.60
N VAL A 364 -14.40 0.51 -21.35
CA VAL A 364 -15.32 -0.61 -21.17
C VAL A 364 -14.57 -1.93 -21.37
N PHE A 365 -13.85 -2.06 -22.47
CA PHE A 365 -13.00 -3.23 -22.75
C PHE A 365 -11.96 -3.47 -21.64
N ARG A 366 -11.27 -2.42 -21.17
CA ARG A 366 -10.28 -2.57 -20.07
C ARG A 366 -10.95 -3.05 -18.77
N ALA A 367 -12.14 -2.57 -18.45
CA ALA A 367 -12.88 -3.02 -17.28
C ALA A 367 -13.39 -4.46 -17.42
N GLU A 368 -13.83 -4.88 -18.61
CA GLU A 368 -14.16 -6.29 -18.92
C GLU A 368 -12.94 -7.20 -18.72
N LEU A 369 -11.78 -6.80 -19.24
CA LEU A 369 -10.52 -7.52 -19.07
C LEU A 369 -10.13 -7.61 -17.59
N LEU A 370 -10.26 -6.51 -16.83
CA LEU A 370 -9.93 -6.50 -15.40
C LEU A 370 -10.80 -7.47 -14.58
N LYS A 371 -12.06 -7.68 -14.96
CA LYS A 371 -12.91 -8.70 -14.33
C LYS A 371 -12.37 -10.12 -14.54
N VAL A 372 -11.89 -10.44 -15.74
CA VAL A 372 -11.23 -11.73 -16.01
C VAL A 372 -9.92 -11.84 -15.23
N MET A 373 -9.10 -10.78 -15.24
CA MET A 373 -7.87 -10.73 -14.47
C MET A 373 -8.14 -10.94 -12.98
N THR A 374 -9.23 -10.40 -12.43
CA THR A 374 -9.58 -10.52 -11.00
C THR A 374 -9.88 -11.97 -10.62
N ARG A 375 -10.57 -12.73 -11.48
CA ARG A 375 -10.79 -14.19 -11.31
C ARG A 375 -9.49 -15.00 -11.35
N MET A 376 -8.45 -14.41 -11.89
CA MET A 376 -7.11 -14.96 -12.05
C MET A 376 -6.08 -14.21 -11.18
N SER A 377 -6.48 -13.41 -10.18
CA SER A 377 -5.55 -12.64 -9.33
C SER A 377 -4.45 -11.87 -10.11
N GLY A 378 -4.78 -11.39 -11.31
CA GLY A 378 -3.86 -10.68 -12.22
C GLY A 378 -2.66 -11.50 -12.70
N TRP A 379 -2.73 -12.84 -12.68
CA TRP A 379 -1.62 -13.77 -12.98
C TRP A 379 -0.38 -13.62 -12.10
N TYR A 380 -0.42 -12.73 -11.11
CA TYR A 380 0.69 -12.45 -10.22
C TYR A 380 0.94 -13.57 -9.20
N ASN A 381 -0.14 -14.21 -8.75
CA ASN A 381 -0.11 -15.30 -7.76
C ASN A 381 -0.60 -16.64 -8.34
N ILE A 382 -0.74 -16.76 -9.66
CA ILE A 382 -1.17 -18.02 -10.28
C ILE A 382 0.06 -18.88 -10.56
N PHE A 383 0.55 -19.55 -9.53
CA PHE A 383 1.38 -20.73 -9.78
C PHE A 383 0.58 -21.89 -10.38
N PHE A 384 -0.74 -21.84 -10.29
CA PHE A 384 -1.59 -22.94 -10.70
C PHE A 384 -3.02 -22.39 -10.94
N CYS A 385 -3.67 -22.79 -12.04
CA CYS A 385 -5.13 -22.88 -12.13
C CYS A 385 -5.46 -24.35 -12.39
N VAL A 386 -6.11 -25.07 -11.47
CA VAL A 386 -6.48 -26.50 -11.67
C VAL A 386 -7.68 -26.66 -12.59
N GLN A 387 -8.46 -25.58 -12.73
CA GLN A 387 -9.74 -25.59 -13.42
C GLN A 387 -9.76 -24.57 -14.55
N ASP A 388 -10.48 -24.91 -15.62
CA ASP A 388 -10.70 -24.00 -16.73
C ASP A 388 -11.62 -22.86 -16.28
N ILE A 389 -11.31 -21.64 -16.71
CA ILE A 389 -12.07 -20.44 -16.41
C ILE A 389 -12.84 -20.03 -17.68
N PRO A 390 -14.19 -19.97 -17.64
CA PRO A 390 -14.95 -19.57 -18.82
C PRO A 390 -14.69 -18.11 -19.17
N ILE A 391 -14.30 -17.88 -20.43
CA ILE A 391 -14.08 -16.56 -21.03
C ILE A 391 -15.09 -16.34 -22.15
N GLU A 392 -15.69 -15.15 -22.18
CA GLU A 392 -16.62 -14.75 -23.24
C GLU A 392 -15.89 -14.60 -24.58
N ALA A 393 -16.45 -15.18 -25.65
CA ALA A 393 -15.85 -15.14 -26.99
C ALA A 393 -15.66 -13.69 -27.51
N GLU A 394 -16.59 -12.79 -27.18
CA GLU A 394 -16.53 -11.37 -27.55
C GLU A 394 -15.28 -10.68 -26.97
N LEU A 395 -14.88 -11.02 -25.73
CA LEU A 395 -13.67 -10.47 -25.14
C LEU A 395 -12.41 -10.92 -25.87
N ILE A 396 -12.36 -12.18 -26.32
CA ILE A 396 -11.24 -12.71 -27.12
C ILE A 396 -11.14 -11.96 -28.45
N GLU A 397 -12.27 -11.66 -29.09
CA GLU A 397 -12.31 -10.84 -30.31
C GLU A 397 -11.83 -9.41 -30.05
N LYS A 398 -12.28 -8.77 -28.97
CA LYS A 398 -11.82 -7.43 -28.55
C LYS A 398 -10.32 -7.40 -28.27
N LEU A 399 -9.77 -8.40 -27.58
CA LEU A 399 -8.32 -8.51 -27.32
C LEU A 399 -7.52 -8.54 -28.62
N MET A 400 -7.97 -9.32 -29.62
CA MET A 400 -7.33 -9.37 -30.93
C MET A 400 -7.46 -8.05 -31.69
N GLN A 401 -8.63 -7.40 -31.62
CA GLN A 401 -8.91 -6.13 -32.29
C GLN A 401 -8.08 -4.98 -31.72
N TYR A 402 -7.95 -4.90 -30.39
CA TYR A 402 -7.19 -3.86 -29.71
C TYR A 402 -5.69 -4.17 -29.59
N GLY A 403 -5.22 -5.32 -30.08
CA GLY A 403 -3.80 -5.66 -30.08
C GLY A 403 -3.23 -6.11 -28.73
N TYR A 404 -4.08 -6.50 -27.77
CA TYR A 404 -3.70 -6.99 -26.44
C TYR A 404 -3.23 -8.46 -26.51
N ARG A 405 -2.11 -8.68 -27.20
CA ARG A 405 -1.60 -10.01 -27.53
C ARG A 405 -1.01 -10.71 -26.32
N ASN A 406 -0.38 -9.97 -25.41
CA ASN A 406 0.21 -10.54 -24.20
C ASN A 406 -0.87 -11.04 -23.24
N HIS A 407 -1.87 -10.21 -22.94
CA HIS A 407 -3.03 -10.60 -22.12
C HIS A 407 -3.79 -11.76 -22.74
N LEU A 408 -3.91 -11.80 -24.07
CA LEU A 408 -4.52 -12.92 -24.78
C LEU A 408 -3.70 -14.22 -24.64
N ALA A 409 -2.37 -14.14 -24.67
CA ALA A 409 -1.50 -15.30 -24.44
C ALA A 409 -1.67 -15.82 -23.00
N HIS A 410 -1.68 -14.93 -22.00
CA HIS A 410 -1.99 -15.26 -20.61
C HIS A 410 -3.35 -15.96 -20.48
N ILE A 411 -4.40 -15.42 -21.08
CA ILE A 411 -5.74 -16.03 -21.06
C ILE A 411 -5.71 -17.43 -21.67
N TYR A 412 -5.07 -17.64 -22.82
CA TYR A 412 -4.98 -18.97 -23.42
C TYR A 412 -4.21 -19.98 -22.57
N ILE A 413 -3.17 -19.54 -21.87
CA ILE A 413 -2.32 -20.40 -21.03
C ILE A 413 -3.02 -20.77 -19.73
N TYR A 414 -3.69 -19.82 -19.08
CA TYR A 414 -4.20 -20.00 -17.72
C TYR A 414 -5.70 -20.32 -17.63
N ALA A 415 -6.51 -19.94 -18.62
CA ALA A 415 -7.96 -20.17 -18.57
C ALA A 415 -8.39 -21.55 -19.09
N TYR A 416 -7.51 -22.29 -19.76
CA TYR A 416 -7.87 -23.50 -20.51
C TYR A 416 -6.82 -24.62 -20.37
N ASP A 417 -7.25 -25.84 -20.70
CA ASP A 417 -6.43 -27.06 -20.73
C ASP A 417 -5.81 -27.41 -19.36
N ASN A 418 -6.48 -27.06 -18.27
CA ASN A 418 -5.97 -27.19 -16.90
C ASN A 418 -6.18 -28.58 -16.28
N HIS A 419 -7.15 -29.35 -16.78
CA HIS A 419 -7.49 -30.65 -16.19
C HIS A 419 -6.33 -31.67 -16.36
N PRO A 420 -5.93 -32.41 -15.31
CA PRO A 420 -4.84 -33.41 -15.36
C PRO A 420 -4.92 -34.41 -16.52
N LYS A 421 -6.11 -34.94 -16.83
CA LYS A 421 -6.35 -35.85 -17.97
C LYS A 421 -6.10 -35.22 -19.34
N VAL A 422 -6.20 -33.90 -19.46
CA VAL A 422 -5.87 -33.16 -20.68
C VAL A 422 -4.36 -32.99 -20.76
N VAL A 423 -3.72 -32.56 -19.67
CA VAL A 423 -2.25 -32.43 -19.56
C VAL A 423 -1.55 -33.77 -19.81
N ALA A 424 -2.12 -34.89 -19.35
CA ALA A 424 -1.62 -36.24 -19.62
C ALA A 424 -1.39 -36.54 -21.11
N LYS A 425 -2.18 -35.91 -22.00
CA LYS A 425 -2.06 -36.10 -23.45
C LYS A 425 -0.80 -35.42 -24.03
N ALA A 426 -0.20 -34.47 -23.30
CA ALA A 426 1.03 -33.77 -23.69
C ALA A 426 2.21 -34.71 -23.92
N TYR A 427 2.24 -35.85 -23.22
CA TYR A 427 3.28 -36.87 -23.39
C TYR A 427 3.39 -37.35 -24.84
N ARG A 428 2.25 -37.49 -25.52
CA ARG A 428 2.22 -37.89 -26.94
C ARG A 428 2.41 -36.70 -27.88
N SER A 429 1.77 -35.57 -27.57
CA SER A 429 1.84 -34.37 -28.39
C SER A 429 1.35 -33.15 -27.62
N GLU A 430 2.16 -32.10 -27.56
CA GLU A 430 1.76 -30.80 -26.94
C GLU A 430 0.53 -30.20 -27.62
N ALA A 431 0.38 -30.40 -28.94
CA ALA A 431 -0.78 -29.93 -29.71
C ALA A 431 -2.13 -30.51 -29.23
N ALA A 432 -2.13 -31.53 -28.36
CA ALA A 432 -3.35 -32.01 -27.71
C ALA A 432 -3.90 -31.02 -26.66
N LEU A 433 -3.08 -30.08 -26.18
CA LEU A 433 -3.46 -28.95 -25.35
C LEU A 433 -3.61 -27.75 -26.29
N PHE A 434 -4.79 -27.64 -26.91
CA PHE A 434 -5.02 -26.77 -28.06
C PHE A 434 -4.86 -25.28 -27.72
N TYR A 435 -5.48 -24.82 -26.61
CA TYR A 435 -5.41 -23.43 -26.20
C TYR A 435 -4.04 -23.13 -25.60
N PHE A 436 -3.51 -24.02 -24.77
CA PHE A 436 -2.15 -23.89 -24.25
C PHE A 436 -1.11 -23.71 -25.36
N SER A 437 -1.12 -24.59 -26.36
CA SER A 437 -0.20 -24.51 -27.51
C SER A 437 -0.36 -23.20 -28.29
N LYS A 438 -1.61 -22.72 -28.42
CA LYS A 438 -1.92 -21.43 -29.06
C LYS A 438 -1.36 -20.26 -28.26
N GLY A 439 -1.51 -20.27 -26.94
CA GLY A 439 -0.97 -19.27 -26.02
C GLY A 439 0.55 -19.24 -26.02
N VAL A 440 1.21 -20.40 -25.91
CA VAL A 440 2.68 -20.53 -25.99
C VAL A 440 3.21 -20.06 -27.35
N ALA A 441 2.55 -20.43 -28.46
CA ALA A 441 2.94 -19.96 -29.78
C ALA A 441 2.79 -18.43 -29.92
N LEU A 442 1.75 -17.84 -29.32
CA LEU A 442 1.56 -16.40 -29.29
C LEU A 442 2.63 -15.71 -28.43
N ALA A 443 2.93 -16.23 -27.24
CA ALA A 443 3.99 -15.74 -26.35
C ALA A 443 5.37 -15.77 -27.03
N LYS A 444 5.71 -16.87 -27.70
CA LYS A 444 6.94 -16.99 -28.51
C LYS A 444 6.98 -15.99 -29.66
N LYS A 445 5.83 -15.75 -30.31
CA LYS A 445 5.73 -14.80 -31.42
C LYS A 445 6.00 -13.35 -30.97
N ILE A 446 5.42 -12.94 -29.84
CA ILE A 446 5.64 -11.60 -29.28
C ILE A 446 7.02 -11.47 -28.59
N GLY A 447 7.69 -12.59 -28.32
CA GLY A 447 8.97 -12.64 -27.63
C GLY A 447 8.86 -12.51 -26.12
N ASN A 448 7.73 -12.95 -25.52
CA ASN A 448 7.58 -13.02 -24.06
C ASN A 448 8.09 -14.39 -23.58
N GLU A 449 9.38 -14.45 -23.29
CA GLU A 449 10.06 -15.67 -22.85
C GLU A 449 9.69 -16.02 -21.40
N GLN A 450 9.45 -15.02 -20.55
CA GLN A 450 8.99 -15.20 -19.17
C GLN A 450 7.65 -15.94 -19.14
N LEU A 451 6.68 -15.51 -19.95
CA LEU A 451 5.39 -16.19 -20.05
C LEU A 451 5.50 -17.63 -20.59
N VAL A 452 6.42 -17.90 -21.50
CA VAL A 452 6.67 -19.28 -21.98
C VAL A 452 7.26 -20.14 -20.85
N TYR A 453 8.21 -19.60 -20.09
CA TYR A 453 8.74 -20.25 -18.89
C TYR A 453 7.61 -20.53 -17.89
N ASP A 454 6.79 -19.53 -17.55
CA ASP A 454 5.69 -19.67 -16.60
C ASP A 454 4.63 -20.68 -17.08
N ALA A 455 4.34 -20.71 -18.38
CA ALA A 455 3.45 -21.69 -19.00
C ALA A 455 3.95 -23.13 -18.85
N TYR A 456 5.26 -23.36 -19.05
CA TYR A 456 5.84 -24.69 -18.85
C TYR A 456 5.90 -25.05 -17.36
N GLN A 457 6.24 -24.11 -16.48
CA GLN A 457 6.19 -24.33 -15.03
C GLN A 457 4.78 -24.74 -14.58
N LYS A 458 3.73 -24.09 -15.07
CA LYS A 458 2.34 -24.48 -14.82
C LYS A 458 2.10 -25.96 -15.14
N ASN A 459 2.50 -26.44 -16.33
CA ASN A 459 2.30 -27.84 -16.71
C ASN A 459 3.20 -28.82 -15.94
N ILE A 460 4.41 -28.41 -15.56
CA ILE A 460 5.28 -29.18 -14.64
C ILE A 460 4.56 -29.37 -13.32
N MET A 461 3.98 -28.31 -12.76
CA MET A 461 3.22 -28.37 -11.52
C MET A 461 1.99 -29.28 -11.67
N ILE A 462 1.16 -29.13 -12.73
CA ILE A 462 -0.03 -30.00 -12.92
C ILE A 462 0.37 -31.46 -13.02
N ALA A 463 1.47 -31.74 -13.71
CA ALA A 463 1.97 -33.08 -13.85
C ALA A 463 2.51 -33.66 -12.54
N ALA A 464 3.40 -32.94 -11.86
CA ALA A 464 4.02 -33.37 -10.61
C ALA A 464 2.96 -33.60 -9.51
N THR A 465 2.00 -32.68 -9.36
CA THR A 465 0.94 -32.78 -8.33
C THR A 465 -0.12 -33.83 -8.60
N ASN A 466 -0.03 -34.56 -9.70
CA ASN A 466 -0.92 -35.67 -10.04
C ASN A 466 -0.10 -36.96 -10.30
N GLY A 467 1.17 -37.00 -9.86
CA GLY A 467 2.05 -38.16 -10.02
C GLY A 467 2.51 -38.46 -11.47
N MET A 468 2.29 -37.53 -12.40
CA MET A 468 2.70 -37.65 -13.82
C MET A 468 4.16 -37.21 -14.02
N ASN A 469 5.09 -37.79 -13.25
CA ASN A 469 6.50 -37.38 -13.19
C ASN A 469 7.21 -37.38 -14.55
N GLU A 470 6.83 -38.29 -15.45
CA GLU A 470 7.36 -38.37 -16.82
C GLU A 470 7.02 -37.13 -17.67
N ILE A 471 5.84 -36.55 -17.48
CA ILE A 471 5.39 -35.32 -18.15
C ILE A 471 6.06 -34.10 -17.51
N ALA A 472 6.18 -34.09 -16.18
CA ALA A 472 6.89 -33.05 -15.46
C ALA A 472 8.36 -32.98 -15.90
N LEU A 473 9.03 -34.13 -16.08
CA LEU A 473 10.39 -34.19 -16.59
C LEU A 473 10.48 -33.72 -18.06
N LEU A 474 9.54 -34.14 -18.92
CA LEU A 474 9.47 -33.69 -20.31
C LEU A 474 9.40 -32.16 -20.42
N TYR A 475 8.52 -31.51 -19.65
CA TYR A 475 8.44 -30.05 -19.65
C TYR A 475 9.64 -29.39 -18.97
N SER A 476 10.27 -30.02 -17.98
CA SER A 476 11.53 -29.54 -17.39
C SER A 476 12.64 -29.45 -18.43
N VAL A 477 12.80 -30.50 -19.24
CA VAL A 477 13.77 -30.54 -20.35
C VAL A 477 13.45 -29.47 -21.41
N ARG A 478 12.18 -29.36 -21.84
CA ARG A 478 11.76 -28.31 -22.79
C ARG A 478 12.04 -26.91 -22.28
N THR A 479 11.80 -26.68 -20.99
CA THR A 479 12.07 -25.39 -20.37
C THR A 479 13.58 -25.11 -20.35
N TYR A 480 14.40 -26.10 -20.03
CA TYR A 480 15.86 -25.97 -20.09
C TYR A 480 16.33 -25.68 -21.51
N GLU A 481 15.88 -26.43 -22.53
CA GLU A 481 16.24 -26.19 -23.92
C GLU A 481 15.90 -24.76 -24.38
N PHE A 482 14.76 -24.23 -23.92
CA PHE A 482 14.31 -22.88 -24.21
C PHE A 482 15.10 -21.80 -23.45
N MET A 483 15.48 -22.08 -22.20
CA MET A 483 16.10 -21.11 -21.29
C MET A 483 17.63 -21.28 -21.13
N LYS A 484 18.29 -22.25 -21.76
CA LYS A 484 19.71 -22.56 -21.53
C LYS A 484 20.67 -21.40 -21.78
N SER A 485 20.29 -20.45 -22.63
CA SER A 485 21.07 -19.22 -22.88
C SER A 485 20.72 -18.06 -21.93
N ARG A 486 19.75 -18.25 -21.03
CA ARG A 486 19.15 -17.22 -20.17
C ARG A 486 19.48 -17.48 -18.71
N GLY A 487 20.55 -16.85 -18.22
CA GLY A 487 20.83 -16.63 -16.80
C GLY A 487 20.95 -17.87 -15.89
N SER A 488 21.69 -17.74 -14.79
CA SER A 488 21.83 -18.84 -13.84
C SER A 488 20.55 -19.12 -13.05
N PHE A 489 19.66 -18.13 -12.88
CA PHE A 489 18.45 -18.24 -12.04
C PHE A 489 17.47 -19.32 -12.49
N TYR A 490 17.01 -19.26 -13.76
CA TYR A 490 16.06 -20.24 -14.30
C TYR A 490 16.67 -21.65 -14.28
N THR A 491 17.97 -21.74 -14.56
CA THR A 491 18.73 -22.99 -14.48
C THR A 491 18.68 -23.58 -13.07
N GLY A 492 18.91 -22.77 -12.02
CA GLY A 492 18.82 -23.24 -10.63
C GLY A 492 17.45 -23.83 -10.27
N ARG A 493 16.36 -23.17 -10.67
CA ARG A 493 14.98 -23.64 -10.40
C ARG A 493 14.67 -24.95 -11.14
N LEU A 494 15.11 -25.06 -12.39
CA LEU A 494 14.96 -26.27 -13.18
C LEU A 494 15.72 -27.45 -12.56
N MET A 495 16.96 -27.22 -12.08
CA MET A 495 17.74 -28.25 -11.41
C MET A 495 17.01 -28.77 -10.15
N SER A 496 16.44 -27.88 -9.34
CA SER A 496 15.62 -28.27 -8.18
C SER A 496 14.41 -29.13 -8.59
N GLY A 497 13.66 -28.70 -9.62
CA GLY A 497 12.51 -29.44 -10.13
C GLY A 497 12.86 -30.81 -10.71
N ILE A 498 13.98 -30.93 -11.42
CA ILE A 498 14.49 -32.22 -11.91
C ILE A 498 14.85 -33.12 -10.72
N GLY A 499 15.52 -32.59 -9.70
CA GLY A 499 15.83 -33.32 -8.46
C GLY A 499 14.58 -33.88 -7.77
N TYR A 500 13.51 -33.08 -7.69
CA TYR A 500 12.22 -33.50 -7.12
C TYR A 500 11.61 -34.68 -7.90
N ASN A 501 11.50 -34.56 -9.22
CA ASN A 501 10.95 -35.61 -10.06
C ASN A 501 11.80 -36.90 -10.02
N LEU A 502 13.13 -36.78 -10.00
CA LEU A 502 14.04 -37.93 -9.84
C LEU A 502 13.86 -38.61 -8.48
N SER A 503 13.63 -37.84 -7.42
CA SER A 503 13.29 -38.39 -6.09
C SER A 503 12.00 -39.20 -6.16
N ALA A 504 10.96 -38.68 -6.82
CA ALA A 504 9.69 -39.38 -7.02
C ALA A 504 9.81 -40.68 -7.83
N MET A 505 10.79 -40.77 -8.73
CA MET A 505 11.14 -41.97 -9.48
C MET A 505 12.09 -42.93 -8.74
N GLY A 506 12.46 -42.64 -7.49
CA GLY A 506 13.39 -43.45 -6.70
C GLY A 506 14.87 -43.31 -7.10
N LYS A 507 15.22 -42.36 -7.96
CA LYS A 507 16.60 -42.08 -8.42
C LYS A 507 17.33 -41.15 -7.44
N ASN A 508 17.35 -41.54 -6.17
CA ASN A 508 17.75 -40.69 -5.04
C ASN A 508 19.18 -40.14 -5.13
N GLU A 509 20.14 -40.94 -5.61
CA GLU A 509 21.55 -40.51 -5.76
C GLU A 509 21.71 -39.47 -6.87
N MET A 510 21.00 -39.64 -7.99
CA MET A 510 20.99 -38.65 -9.08
C MET A 510 20.34 -37.35 -8.61
N ALA A 511 19.18 -37.44 -7.96
CA ALA A 511 18.47 -36.27 -7.41
C ALA A 511 19.38 -35.40 -6.53
N GLN A 512 20.23 -36.02 -5.71
CA GLN A 512 21.19 -35.32 -4.85
C GLN A 512 22.15 -34.40 -5.62
N GLN A 513 22.64 -34.83 -6.80
CA GLN A 513 23.56 -34.07 -7.63
C GLN A 513 22.89 -32.79 -8.16
N TYR A 514 21.63 -32.90 -8.58
CA TYR A 514 20.83 -31.77 -9.04
C TYR A 514 20.53 -30.77 -7.91
N TYR A 515 20.18 -31.25 -6.70
CA TYR A 515 19.99 -30.38 -5.54
C TYR A 515 21.27 -29.64 -5.15
N ASN A 516 22.42 -30.32 -5.12
CA ASN A 516 23.70 -29.67 -4.83
C ASN A 516 23.99 -28.56 -5.85
N ARG A 517 23.77 -28.83 -7.15
CA ARG A 517 23.99 -27.83 -8.19
C ARG A 517 23.04 -26.64 -8.09
N ALA A 518 21.78 -26.86 -7.74
CA ALA A 518 20.82 -25.79 -7.51
C ALA A 518 21.24 -24.89 -6.35
N ILE A 519 21.71 -25.46 -5.23
CA ILE A 519 22.23 -24.69 -4.07
C ILE A 519 23.42 -23.83 -4.47
N GLU A 520 24.37 -24.38 -5.23
CA GLU A 520 25.54 -23.62 -5.72
C GLU A 520 25.12 -22.41 -6.56
N ILE A 521 24.21 -22.61 -7.51
CA ILE A 521 23.68 -21.56 -8.38
C ILE A 521 22.99 -20.48 -7.54
N PHE A 522 22.09 -20.85 -6.63
CA PHE A 522 21.34 -19.87 -5.84
C PHE A 522 22.21 -19.16 -4.80
N TYR A 523 23.27 -19.81 -4.32
CA TYR A 523 24.26 -19.16 -3.46
C TYR A 523 25.04 -18.08 -4.22
N GLU A 524 25.50 -18.38 -5.44
CA GLU A 524 26.17 -17.39 -6.31
C GLU A 524 25.23 -16.20 -6.63
N LEU A 525 23.94 -16.46 -6.77
CA LEU A 525 22.91 -15.44 -7.01
C LEU A 525 22.40 -14.76 -5.74
N ARG A 526 22.86 -15.17 -4.55
CA ARG A 526 22.41 -14.66 -3.24
C ARG A 526 20.89 -14.78 -3.01
N LEU A 527 20.31 -15.92 -3.37
CA LEU A 527 18.87 -16.21 -3.26
C LEU A 527 18.57 -17.25 -2.16
N PRO A 528 18.59 -16.87 -0.86
CA PRO A 528 18.37 -17.79 0.25
C PRO A 528 16.98 -18.44 0.28
N GLU A 529 15.96 -17.78 -0.29
CA GLU A 529 14.59 -18.31 -0.38
C GLU A 529 14.53 -19.54 -1.30
N ASP A 530 15.10 -19.45 -2.51
CA ASP A 530 15.20 -20.59 -3.42
C ASP A 530 16.12 -21.70 -2.87
N ILE A 531 17.16 -21.35 -2.10
CA ILE A 531 17.97 -22.33 -1.37
C ILE A 531 17.11 -23.12 -0.38
N ALA A 532 16.26 -22.47 0.42
CA ALA A 532 15.36 -23.12 1.37
C ALA A 532 14.41 -24.11 0.67
N GLU A 533 13.90 -23.77 -0.51
CA GLU A 533 13.07 -24.68 -1.30
C GLU A 533 13.82 -25.94 -1.74
N VAL A 534 15.10 -25.80 -2.12
CA VAL A 534 15.94 -26.95 -2.46
C VAL A 534 16.17 -27.82 -1.22
N TYR A 535 16.44 -27.23 -0.06
CA TYR A 535 16.56 -27.96 1.20
C TYR A 535 15.28 -28.72 1.54
N TYR A 536 14.11 -28.09 1.39
CA TYR A 536 12.82 -28.76 1.56
C TYR A 536 12.67 -29.99 0.65
N ASN A 537 12.89 -29.84 -0.67
CA ASN A 537 12.77 -30.94 -1.63
C ASN A 537 13.78 -32.08 -1.32
N ARG A 538 14.99 -31.71 -0.92
CA ARG A 538 16.03 -32.67 -0.54
C ARG A 538 15.69 -33.41 0.76
N ALA A 539 15.02 -32.77 1.71
CA ALA A 539 14.52 -33.43 2.91
C ALA A 539 13.51 -34.54 2.57
N LEU A 540 12.63 -34.33 1.58
CA LEU A 540 11.72 -35.38 1.10
C LEU A 540 12.50 -36.59 0.56
N ASN A 541 13.55 -36.34 -0.23
CA ASN A 541 14.46 -37.39 -0.72
C ASN A 541 15.16 -38.14 0.42
N TYR A 542 15.54 -37.46 1.51
CA TYR A 542 16.10 -38.12 2.70
C TYR A 542 15.07 -38.92 3.48
N ILE A 543 13.82 -38.46 3.59
CA ILE A 543 12.73 -39.22 4.21
C ILE A 543 12.53 -40.56 3.47
N MET A 544 12.53 -40.56 2.13
CA MET A 544 12.43 -41.79 1.33
C MET A 544 13.55 -42.80 1.60
N GLN A 545 14.73 -42.31 1.97
CA GLN A 545 15.89 -43.12 2.34
C GLN A 545 15.90 -43.49 3.83
N GLU A 546 14.87 -43.13 4.58
CA GLU A 546 14.78 -43.28 6.04
C GLU A 546 15.91 -42.55 6.80
N ARG A 547 16.50 -41.52 6.17
CA ARG A 547 17.57 -40.67 6.73
C ARG A 547 16.97 -39.47 7.49
N TYR A 548 16.18 -39.76 8.52
CA TYR A 548 15.40 -38.74 9.24
C TYR A 548 16.23 -37.65 9.92
N ALA A 549 17.49 -37.93 10.30
CA ALA A 549 18.39 -36.93 10.88
C ALA A 549 18.75 -35.84 9.86
N ASP A 550 19.05 -36.25 8.63
CA ASP A 550 19.42 -35.33 7.54
C ASP A 550 18.19 -34.56 7.04
N ALA A 551 17.02 -35.23 6.99
CA ALA A 551 15.76 -34.58 6.68
C ALA A 551 15.37 -33.51 7.71
N GLU A 552 15.49 -33.81 9.01
CA GLU A 552 15.23 -32.85 10.08
C GLU A 552 16.16 -31.62 9.96
N HIS A 553 17.44 -31.84 9.67
CA HIS A 553 18.42 -30.77 9.47
C HIS A 553 18.04 -29.83 8.32
N ASP A 554 17.73 -30.39 7.14
CA ASP A 554 17.34 -29.61 5.96
C ASP A 554 16.02 -28.84 6.17
N LEU A 555 15.05 -29.43 6.87
CA LEU A 555 13.79 -28.77 7.23
C LEU A 555 14.02 -27.61 8.21
N LEU A 556 14.93 -27.76 9.18
CA LEU A 556 15.27 -26.69 10.13
C LEU A 556 16.01 -25.52 9.46
N ILE A 557 16.85 -25.79 8.46
CA ILE A 557 17.44 -24.72 7.63
C ILE A 557 16.33 -23.95 6.90
N SER A 558 15.37 -24.67 6.31
CA SER A 558 14.22 -24.07 5.62
C SER A 558 13.41 -23.17 6.57
N MET A 559 13.14 -23.63 7.80
CA MET A 559 12.49 -22.81 8.84
C MET A 559 13.31 -21.58 9.23
N LYS A 560 14.64 -21.72 9.40
CA LYS A 560 15.52 -20.60 9.74
C LYS A 560 15.47 -19.50 8.68
N VAL A 561 15.40 -19.86 7.39
CA VAL A 561 15.25 -18.90 6.29
C VAL A 561 13.92 -18.17 6.39
N ILE A 562 12.81 -18.90 6.58
CA ILE A 562 11.47 -18.31 6.73
C ILE A 562 11.44 -17.31 7.89
N GLU A 563 11.99 -17.68 9.04
CA GLU A 563 12.04 -16.82 10.22
C GLU A 563 12.92 -15.57 10.01
N LYS A 564 14.13 -15.75 9.44
CA LYS A 564 15.12 -14.66 9.29
C LYS A 564 14.79 -13.68 8.17
N LEU A 565 14.11 -14.14 7.13
CA LEU A 565 13.65 -13.28 6.04
C LEU A 565 12.20 -12.85 6.22
N HIS A 566 11.57 -13.17 7.35
CA HIS A 566 10.16 -12.85 7.61
C HIS A 566 9.23 -13.29 6.47
N LEU A 567 9.44 -14.51 5.95
CA LEU A 567 8.60 -15.11 4.91
C LEU A 567 7.34 -15.73 5.52
N ASN A 568 6.28 -15.85 4.72
CA ASN A 568 5.02 -16.43 5.15
C ASN A 568 4.89 -17.90 4.74
N SER A 569 5.47 -18.26 3.61
CA SER A 569 5.60 -19.63 3.13
C SER A 569 6.78 -19.71 2.17
N LEU A 570 7.15 -20.93 1.82
CA LEU A 570 7.94 -21.19 0.63
C LEU A 570 6.97 -21.48 -0.52
N ARG A 571 7.37 -21.18 -1.76
CA ARG A 571 6.50 -21.35 -2.94
C ARG A 571 5.93 -22.77 -3.10
N VAL A 572 6.70 -23.76 -2.66
CA VAL A 572 6.40 -25.19 -2.81
C VAL A 572 5.87 -25.83 -1.52
N CYS A 573 5.76 -25.08 -0.43
CA CYS A 573 5.48 -25.66 0.89
C CYS A 573 4.86 -24.67 1.88
N ASN A 574 3.72 -25.08 2.45
CA ASN A 574 3.08 -24.43 3.59
C ASN A 574 3.82 -24.75 4.90
N LEU A 575 3.73 -23.85 5.88
CA LEU A 575 4.27 -24.08 7.23
C LEU A 575 3.68 -25.31 7.92
N SER A 576 2.38 -25.58 7.74
CA SER A 576 1.72 -26.79 8.24
C SER A 576 2.43 -28.06 7.77
N LYS A 577 2.80 -28.13 6.48
CA LYS A 577 3.54 -29.24 5.87
C LYS A 577 4.94 -29.37 6.46
N LEU A 578 5.68 -28.27 6.64
CA LEU A 578 6.99 -28.28 7.32
C LEU A 578 6.89 -28.85 8.75
N TYR A 579 5.93 -28.37 9.54
CA TYR A 579 5.73 -28.87 10.89
C TYR A 579 5.33 -30.35 10.92
N ALA A 580 4.46 -30.78 10.00
CA ALA A 580 4.07 -32.19 9.92
C ALA A 580 5.26 -33.10 9.55
N LEU A 581 6.12 -32.67 8.62
CA LEU A 581 7.33 -33.40 8.25
C LEU A 581 8.37 -33.44 9.38
N LEU A 582 8.54 -32.33 10.11
CA LEU A 582 9.39 -32.30 11.30
C LEU A 582 8.85 -33.21 12.41
N ALA A 583 7.53 -33.25 12.60
CA ALA A 583 6.90 -34.19 13.53
C ALA A 583 7.13 -35.64 13.11
N LEU A 584 7.01 -35.95 11.81
CA LEU A 584 7.27 -37.26 11.23
C LEU A 584 8.74 -37.68 11.41
N ALA A 585 9.69 -36.79 11.13
CA ALA A 585 11.12 -37.04 11.35
C ALA A 585 11.43 -37.26 12.84
N GLY A 586 10.85 -36.42 13.72
CA GLY A 586 11.02 -36.51 15.17
C GLY A 586 10.51 -37.84 15.74
N ILE A 587 9.29 -38.27 15.40
CA ILE A 587 8.76 -39.55 15.89
C ILE A 587 9.53 -40.75 15.32
N SER A 588 9.98 -40.68 14.06
CA SER A 588 10.80 -41.72 13.45
C SER A 588 12.17 -41.86 14.13
N ARG A 589 12.67 -40.78 14.73
CA ARG A 589 13.86 -40.76 15.59
C ARG A 589 13.58 -41.11 17.06
N LYS A 590 12.32 -41.42 17.40
CA LYS A 590 11.83 -41.68 18.77
C LYS A 590 11.91 -40.47 19.70
N ASP A 591 11.91 -39.26 19.14
CA ASP A 591 11.77 -38.01 19.90
C ASP A 591 10.29 -37.63 20.01
N ARG A 592 9.66 -38.18 21.04
CA ARG A 592 8.23 -37.97 21.35
C ARG A 592 7.91 -36.50 21.60
N PHE A 593 8.77 -35.79 22.36
CA PHE A 593 8.49 -34.41 22.80
C PHE A 593 8.52 -33.45 21.60
N THR A 594 9.55 -33.57 20.76
CA THR A 594 9.67 -32.76 19.56
C THR A 594 8.52 -33.02 18.58
N CYS A 595 8.10 -34.29 18.43
CA CYS A 595 6.92 -34.64 17.63
C CYS A 595 5.65 -33.96 18.13
N GLU A 596 5.34 -34.06 19.43
CA GLU A 596 4.15 -33.42 20.03
C GLU A 596 4.13 -31.91 19.82
N ARG A 597 5.28 -31.25 20.02
CA ARG A 597 5.42 -29.80 19.84
C ARG A 597 5.08 -29.40 18.40
N TYR A 598 5.66 -30.08 17.42
CA TYR A 598 5.39 -29.78 16.01
C TYR A 598 3.99 -30.14 15.55
N LEU A 599 3.37 -31.20 16.09
CA LEU A 599 1.97 -31.51 15.82
C LEU A 599 1.04 -30.43 16.38
N LEU A 600 1.34 -29.87 17.55
CA LEU A 600 0.59 -28.74 18.09
C LEU A 600 0.67 -27.54 17.14
N SER A 601 1.86 -27.19 16.67
CA SER A 601 2.06 -26.11 15.69
C SER A 601 1.32 -26.39 14.38
N CYS A 602 1.47 -27.59 13.81
CA CYS A 602 0.77 -27.99 12.59
C CYS A 602 -0.76 -27.85 12.71
N ARG A 603 -1.34 -28.37 13.80
CA ARG A 603 -2.78 -28.31 14.06
C ARG A 603 -3.33 -26.89 14.08
N GLN A 604 -2.56 -25.92 14.58
CA GLN A 604 -2.99 -24.52 14.63
C GLN A 604 -3.32 -23.99 13.23
N PHE A 605 -2.53 -24.34 12.22
CA PHE A 605 -2.79 -23.95 10.83
C PHE A 605 -3.98 -24.71 10.25
N LEU A 606 -4.04 -26.02 10.45
CA LEU A 606 -5.07 -26.89 9.88
C LEU A 606 -6.48 -26.57 10.39
N ASN A 607 -6.64 -26.17 11.66
CA ASN A 607 -7.95 -25.83 12.22
C ASN A 607 -8.66 -24.71 11.44
N TYR A 608 -7.93 -23.70 10.93
CA TYR A 608 -8.50 -22.64 10.13
C TYR A 608 -9.18 -23.19 8.86
N ILE A 609 -8.49 -24.08 8.17
CA ILE A 609 -8.94 -24.69 6.93
C ILE A 609 -10.18 -25.57 7.19
N VAL A 610 -10.10 -26.43 8.20
CA VAL A 610 -11.20 -27.34 8.59
C VAL A 610 -12.48 -26.60 8.97
N GLU A 611 -12.38 -25.49 9.71
CA GLU A 611 -13.56 -24.69 10.08
C GLU A 611 -14.15 -23.91 8.90
N LYS A 612 -13.33 -23.56 7.91
CA LYS A 612 -13.78 -22.86 6.70
C LYS A 612 -14.52 -23.79 5.74
N GLU A 613 -14.01 -25.01 5.52
CA GLU A 613 -14.69 -26.03 4.72
C GLU A 613 -16.10 -26.34 5.26
N LYS A 614 -16.29 -26.36 6.58
CA LYS A 614 -17.62 -26.56 7.20
C LYS A 614 -18.61 -25.43 6.87
N LYS A 615 -18.13 -24.21 6.66
CA LYS A 615 -18.96 -23.02 6.38
C LYS A 615 -19.30 -22.91 4.89
N ASN A 616 -18.41 -23.32 4.01
CA ASN A 616 -18.57 -23.19 2.55
C ASN A 616 -19.21 -24.44 1.94
N LYS A 617 -20.54 -24.43 1.83
CA LYS A 617 -21.32 -25.49 1.14
C LYS A 617 -21.20 -25.42 -0.39
N ASN A 618 -20.06 -25.83 -0.95
CA ASN A 618 -19.84 -26.03 -2.40
C ASN A 618 -19.89 -24.74 -3.27
N GLU A 619 -19.29 -23.64 -2.86
CA GLU A 619 -18.96 -22.55 -3.81
C GLU A 619 -17.48 -22.57 -4.16
N GLU A 620 -17.22 -22.41 -5.47
CA GLU A 620 -15.94 -22.50 -6.17
C GLU A 620 -14.89 -21.53 -5.59
N ILE A 621 -14.16 -21.97 -4.56
CA ILE A 621 -12.89 -21.33 -4.22
C ILE A 621 -11.84 -21.87 -5.20
N ILE A 622 -11.63 -21.13 -6.29
CA ILE A 622 -10.52 -21.35 -7.21
C ILE A 622 -9.24 -20.83 -6.55
N HIS A 623 -8.69 -21.58 -5.59
CA HIS A 623 -7.34 -21.35 -5.07
C HIS A 623 -6.65 -22.70 -4.78
N ASP A 624 -6.33 -23.42 -5.86
CA ASP A 624 -5.08 -24.13 -6.23
C ASP A 624 -4.07 -24.74 -5.23
N TYR A 625 -4.22 -24.59 -3.92
CA TYR A 625 -3.63 -25.46 -2.88
C TYR A 625 -4.66 -25.83 -1.80
N ALA A 626 -5.93 -25.46 -1.98
CA ALA A 626 -7.00 -25.62 -0.99
C ALA A 626 -7.39 -27.08 -0.67
N GLN A 627 -6.85 -28.06 -1.39
CA GLN A 627 -6.85 -29.44 -0.87
C GLN A 627 -5.71 -29.56 0.13
N CYS A 628 -6.05 -29.32 1.39
CA CYS A 628 -5.14 -29.54 2.52
C CYS A 628 -4.98 -31.03 2.84
N ASP A 629 -5.36 -31.91 1.91
CA ASP A 629 -5.35 -33.35 2.06
C ASP A 629 -3.92 -33.86 2.32
N ASP A 630 -2.91 -33.31 1.63
CA ASP A 630 -1.49 -33.59 1.89
C ASP A 630 -1.09 -33.28 3.34
N ASP A 631 -1.34 -32.05 3.80
CA ASP A 631 -0.98 -31.63 5.15
C ASP A 631 -1.76 -32.41 6.21
N MET A 632 -3.06 -32.67 5.96
CA MET A 632 -3.93 -33.47 6.83
C MET A 632 -3.48 -34.92 6.89
N PHE A 633 -3.05 -35.49 5.76
CA PHE A 633 -2.43 -36.81 5.71
C PHE A 633 -1.17 -36.86 6.57
N LEU A 634 -0.21 -35.96 6.36
CA LEU A 634 1.06 -35.94 7.11
C LEU A 634 0.83 -35.72 8.61
N TYR A 635 -0.09 -34.81 8.96
CA TYR A 635 -0.47 -34.56 10.35
C TYR A 635 -1.09 -35.80 11.00
N THR A 636 -2.13 -36.38 10.39
CA THR A 636 -2.80 -37.56 10.94
C THR A 636 -1.90 -38.79 10.96
N PHE A 637 -0.99 -38.94 9.99
CA PHE A 637 0.01 -39.99 9.95
C PHE A 637 1.01 -39.85 11.12
N ALA A 638 1.59 -38.67 11.32
CA ALA A 638 2.50 -38.42 12.44
C ALA A 638 1.79 -38.60 13.80
N GLN A 639 0.51 -38.21 13.93
CA GLN A 639 -0.29 -38.50 15.12
C GLN A 639 -0.53 -40.01 15.33
N ALA A 640 -0.74 -40.78 14.25
CA ALA A 640 -0.92 -42.22 14.34
C ALA A 640 0.36 -42.91 14.87
N LEU A 641 1.53 -42.50 14.35
CA LEU A 641 2.82 -42.97 14.83
C LEU A 641 3.06 -42.62 16.31
N LEU A 642 2.70 -41.40 16.72
CA LEU A 642 2.80 -40.97 18.12
C LEU A 642 1.89 -41.81 19.04
N ASN A 643 0.62 -42.01 18.66
CA ASN A 643 -0.31 -42.85 19.43
C ASN A 643 0.20 -44.30 19.52
N GLN A 644 0.76 -44.83 18.43
CA GLN A 644 1.34 -46.17 18.42
C GLN A 644 2.56 -46.26 19.33
N TYR A 645 3.42 -45.23 19.33
CA TYR A 645 4.57 -45.13 20.23
C TYR A 645 4.15 -45.10 21.71
N ASP A 646 3.06 -44.40 22.02
CA ASP A 646 2.48 -44.29 23.36
C ASP A 646 1.68 -45.54 23.79
N GLY A 647 1.53 -46.54 22.90
CA GLY A 647 0.78 -47.76 23.16
C GLY A 647 -0.75 -47.61 23.06
N ASN A 648 -1.24 -46.46 22.57
CA ASN A 648 -2.65 -46.23 22.28
C ASN A 648 -3.01 -46.77 20.88
N PHE A 649 -3.10 -48.10 20.76
CA PHE A 649 -3.28 -48.75 19.45
C PHE A 649 -4.63 -48.45 18.77
N GLU A 650 -5.71 -48.27 19.52
CA GLU A 650 -7.01 -47.90 18.93
C GLU A 650 -6.98 -46.46 18.40
N GLY A 651 -6.42 -45.51 19.16
CA GLY A 651 -6.22 -44.15 18.66
C GLY A 651 -5.24 -44.06 17.49
N ALA A 652 -4.25 -44.95 17.43
CA ALA A 652 -3.37 -45.07 16.27
C ALA A 652 -4.14 -45.57 15.04
N TYR A 653 -4.97 -46.61 15.19
CA TYR A 653 -5.80 -47.15 14.12
C TYR A 653 -6.74 -46.08 13.54
N ASP A 654 -7.48 -45.37 14.39
CA ASP A 654 -8.40 -44.32 13.95
C ASP A 654 -7.69 -43.21 13.16
N ASN A 655 -6.48 -42.82 13.58
CA ASN A 655 -5.70 -41.81 12.87
C ASN A 655 -5.09 -42.35 11.57
N PHE A 656 -4.68 -43.62 11.51
CA PHE A 656 -4.25 -44.24 10.25
C PHE A 656 -5.39 -44.35 9.22
N GLU A 657 -6.62 -44.64 9.64
CA GLU A 657 -7.77 -44.66 8.73
C GLU A 657 -8.10 -43.26 8.19
N LYS A 658 -7.96 -42.22 9.02
CA LYS A 658 -8.07 -40.82 8.55
C LYS A 658 -6.96 -40.48 7.56
N ALA A 659 -5.72 -40.85 7.87
CA ALA A 659 -4.59 -40.64 6.97
C ALA A 659 -4.80 -41.35 5.62
N GLU A 660 -5.31 -42.59 5.62
CA GLU A 660 -5.67 -43.31 4.39
C GLU A 660 -6.68 -42.53 3.54
N HIS A 661 -7.69 -41.94 4.18
CA HIS A 661 -8.71 -41.16 3.49
C HIS A 661 -8.10 -39.94 2.78
N PHE A 662 -7.27 -39.17 3.48
CA PHE A 662 -6.59 -38.01 2.92
C PHE A 662 -5.55 -38.38 1.86
N LEU A 663 -4.79 -39.47 2.07
CA LEU A 663 -3.83 -39.97 1.08
C LEU A 663 -4.51 -40.34 -0.25
N ALA A 664 -5.74 -40.87 -0.20
CA ALA A 664 -6.50 -41.18 -1.39
C ALA A 664 -6.99 -39.93 -2.15
N GLN A 665 -6.98 -38.76 -1.52
CA GLN A 665 -7.37 -37.47 -2.10
C GLN A 665 -6.14 -36.65 -2.54
N ALA A 666 -4.99 -36.83 -1.89
CA ALA A 666 -3.70 -36.17 -2.11
C ALA A 666 -2.96 -36.62 -3.42
N GLU A 667 -3.68 -36.97 -4.48
CA GLU A 667 -3.21 -37.68 -5.69
C GLU A 667 -1.74 -37.35 -6.10
N GLY A 668 -0.77 -38.21 -5.78
CA GLY A 668 0.61 -38.13 -6.30
C GLY A 668 1.62 -37.27 -5.51
N ASN A 669 1.19 -36.39 -4.60
CA ASN A 669 2.08 -35.50 -3.85
C ASN A 669 2.86 -36.16 -2.69
N GLU A 670 2.36 -37.28 -2.18
CA GLU A 670 2.87 -37.96 -0.99
C GLU A 670 3.68 -39.24 -1.34
N PHE A 671 4.30 -39.26 -2.52
CA PHE A 671 5.14 -40.39 -2.97
C PHE A 671 6.26 -40.72 -1.98
N PHE A 672 6.83 -39.70 -1.33
CA PHE A 672 7.99 -39.86 -0.46
C PHE A 672 7.67 -40.60 0.85
N SER A 673 6.39 -40.63 1.23
CA SER A 673 5.91 -41.15 2.51
C SER A 673 5.07 -42.42 2.34
N TYR A 674 4.58 -42.72 1.13
CA TYR A 674 3.69 -43.86 0.85
C TYR A 674 4.21 -45.19 1.40
N ARG A 675 5.47 -45.56 1.06
CA ARG A 675 6.08 -46.80 1.52
C ARG A 675 6.17 -46.87 3.05
N ILE A 676 6.63 -45.79 3.67
CA ILE A 676 6.81 -45.69 5.13
C ILE A 676 5.45 -45.80 5.84
N PHE A 677 4.43 -45.16 5.27
CA PHE A 677 3.06 -45.22 5.76
C PHE A 677 2.47 -46.64 5.72
N ARG A 678 2.60 -47.35 4.59
CA ARG A 678 2.16 -48.75 4.47
C ARG A 678 2.85 -49.65 5.49
N GLN A 679 4.18 -49.53 5.61
CA GLN A 679 4.96 -50.29 6.58
C GLN A 679 4.55 -49.99 8.04
N ALA A 680 4.24 -48.73 8.36
CA ALA A 680 3.76 -48.34 9.69
C ALA A 680 2.40 -49.00 10.03
N ARG A 681 1.45 -49.00 9.09
CA ARG A 681 0.15 -49.71 9.25
C ARG A 681 0.35 -51.22 9.41
N MET A 682 1.22 -51.83 8.59
CA MET A 682 1.60 -53.24 8.74
C MET A 682 2.14 -53.55 10.14
N ASN A 683 3.00 -52.68 10.68
CA ASN A 683 3.54 -52.84 12.04
C ASN A 683 2.42 -52.76 13.10
N LEU A 684 1.48 -51.84 12.98
CA LEU A 684 0.31 -51.76 13.88
C LEU A 684 -0.54 -53.03 13.81
N PHE A 685 -0.85 -53.51 12.61
CA PHE A 685 -1.67 -54.72 12.41
C PHE A 685 -0.98 -55.97 12.93
N ARG A 686 0.34 -56.06 12.79
CA ARG A 686 1.14 -57.13 13.40
C ARG A 686 1.08 -57.07 14.93
N GLN A 687 1.20 -55.89 15.53
CA GLN A 687 1.13 -55.69 16.98
C GLN A 687 -0.27 -55.98 17.56
N THR A 688 -1.33 -55.70 16.80
CA THR A 688 -2.74 -55.88 17.20
C THR A 688 -3.33 -57.23 16.77
N GLY A 689 -2.58 -58.08 16.07
CA GLY A 689 -3.03 -59.41 15.62
C GLY A 689 -4.05 -59.39 14.48
N ARG A 690 -4.12 -58.31 13.68
CA ARG A 690 -5.08 -58.13 12.58
C ARG A 690 -4.51 -58.65 11.24
N THR A 691 -4.34 -59.97 11.11
CA THR A 691 -3.62 -60.60 9.97
C THR A 691 -4.19 -60.26 8.58
N GLN A 692 -5.51 -60.22 8.41
CA GLN A 692 -6.13 -59.90 7.11
C GLN A 692 -5.81 -58.47 6.64
N LEU A 693 -5.74 -57.52 7.57
CA LEU A 693 -5.39 -56.14 7.25
C LEU A 693 -3.89 -56.02 6.93
N TYR A 694 -3.04 -56.76 7.64
CA TYR A 694 -1.61 -56.85 7.32
C TYR A 694 -1.38 -57.33 5.88
N GLU A 695 -1.99 -58.45 5.49
CA GLU A 695 -1.85 -59.03 4.14
C GLU A 695 -2.34 -58.06 3.06
N ARG A 696 -3.41 -57.30 3.35
CA ARG A 696 -3.92 -56.27 2.45
C ARG A 696 -2.91 -55.12 2.24
N GLU A 697 -2.29 -54.62 3.31
CA GLU A 697 -1.28 -53.56 3.20
C GLU A 697 -0.03 -54.04 2.47
N GLU A 698 0.38 -55.30 2.69
CA GLU A 698 1.51 -55.92 1.99
C GLU A 698 1.26 -55.99 0.48
N GLU A 699 0.05 -56.38 0.07
CA GLU A 699 -0.34 -56.41 -1.34
C GLU A 699 -0.42 -55.02 -1.97
N LEU A 700 -0.96 -54.02 -1.26
CA LEU A 700 -1.00 -52.63 -1.74
C LEU A 700 0.41 -52.06 -1.96
N LEU A 701 1.33 -52.32 -1.01
CA LEU A 701 2.72 -51.91 -1.15
C LEU A 701 3.39 -52.57 -2.35
N ARG A 702 3.19 -53.88 -2.54
CA ARG A 702 3.73 -54.63 -3.68
C ARG A 702 3.24 -54.07 -5.01
N GLN A 703 1.94 -53.80 -5.13
CA GLN A 703 1.35 -53.20 -6.34
C GLN A 703 1.95 -51.82 -6.63
N HIS A 704 2.14 -51.00 -5.61
CA HIS A 704 2.76 -49.68 -5.77
C HIS A 704 4.23 -49.80 -6.21
N GLU A 705 5.01 -50.69 -5.61
CA GLU A 705 6.41 -50.92 -6.00
C GLU A 705 6.54 -51.45 -7.45
N GLU A 706 5.62 -52.33 -7.88
CA GLU A 706 5.51 -52.77 -9.28
C GLU A 706 5.22 -51.59 -10.21
N MET A 707 4.26 -50.72 -9.89
CA MET A 707 3.94 -49.51 -10.68
C MET A 707 5.13 -48.53 -10.76
N CYS A 708 5.82 -48.29 -9.64
CA CYS A 708 7.01 -47.42 -9.62
C CYS A 708 8.12 -47.99 -10.49
N SER A 709 8.34 -49.31 -10.47
CA SER A 709 9.34 -49.96 -11.32
C SER A 709 8.99 -49.88 -12.81
N GLU A 710 7.71 -50.03 -13.16
CA GLU A 710 7.25 -49.82 -14.54
C GLU A 710 7.46 -48.38 -15.01
N MET A 711 7.14 -47.39 -14.17
CA MET A 711 7.38 -45.97 -14.46
C MET A 711 8.88 -45.65 -14.58
N GLU A 712 9.72 -46.21 -13.71
CA GLU A 712 11.17 -46.06 -13.82
C GLU A 712 11.70 -46.57 -15.18
N SER A 713 11.09 -47.64 -15.70
CA SER A 713 11.47 -48.22 -16.98
C SER A 713 10.91 -47.48 -18.21
N SER A 714 9.85 -46.69 -18.06
CA SER A 714 9.21 -45.94 -19.16
C SER A 714 9.90 -44.61 -19.47
N VAL A 715 10.66 -44.05 -18.52
CA VAL A 715 11.33 -42.75 -18.68
C VAL A 715 12.63 -42.90 -19.47
N GLN A 716 12.72 -42.17 -20.58
CA GLN A 716 13.94 -42.07 -21.37
C GLN A 716 14.96 -41.17 -20.65
N MET A 717 15.84 -41.78 -19.85
CA MET A 717 16.88 -41.03 -19.13
C MET A 717 17.89 -40.34 -20.04
N ASP A 718 18.00 -40.76 -21.31
CA ASP A 718 18.83 -40.10 -22.32
C ASP A 718 18.46 -38.61 -22.52
N MET A 719 17.22 -38.22 -22.22
CA MET A 719 16.77 -36.82 -22.30
C MET A 719 17.50 -35.89 -21.31
N LEU A 720 18.11 -36.43 -20.26
CA LEU A 720 18.85 -35.65 -19.26
C LEU A 720 20.34 -35.48 -19.56
N GLN A 721 20.88 -36.15 -20.58
CA GLN A 721 22.31 -36.09 -20.92
C GLN A 721 22.80 -34.66 -21.20
N GLU A 722 21.93 -33.79 -21.74
CA GLU A 722 22.26 -32.38 -22.00
C GLU A 722 22.22 -31.48 -20.74
N ILE A 723 21.68 -31.99 -19.63
CA ILE A 723 21.41 -31.24 -18.38
C ILE A 723 22.24 -31.79 -17.20
N GLU A 724 23.13 -32.76 -17.44
CA GLU A 724 23.89 -33.41 -16.38
C GLU A 724 24.80 -32.42 -15.62
N PRO A 725 24.73 -32.40 -14.26
CA PRO A 725 25.70 -31.68 -13.44
C PRO A 725 27.12 -32.21 -13.70
N GLU A 726 28.14 -31.35 -13.69
CA GLU A 726 29.54 -31.77 -13.90
C GLU A 726 29.95 -32.92 -12.95
N ASN A 727 30.77 -33.86 -13.45
CA ASN A 727 31.10 -35.18 -12.89
C ASN A 727 31.73 -35.22 -11.46
N ASP A 728 31.88 -34.10 -10.75
CA ASP A 728 32.48 -34.00 -9.40
C ASP A 728 31.46 -33.55 -8.32
N SER A 729 30.16 -33.70 -8.59
CA SER A 729 29.04 -33.12 -7.83
C SER A 729 28.54 -33.92 -6.61
N SER A 730 29.29 -34.93 -6.14
CA SER A 730 28.88 -35.75 -4.98
C SER A 730 28.77 -34.95 -3.68
N SER A 731 29.45 -33.81 -3.57
CA SER A 731 29.39 -32.90 -2.43
C SER A 731 29.15 -31.47 -2.90
N CYS A 732 28.24 -30.74 -2.25
CA CYS A 732 28.02 -29.32 -2.48
C CYS A 732 29.32 -28.52 -2.22
N ARG A 733 29.74 -27.68 -3.17
CA ARG A 733 30.94 -26.82 -3.01
C ARG A 733 30.76 -25.72 -1.97
N VAL A 734 29.52 -25.32 -1.70
CA VAL A 734 29.18 -24.27 -0.73
C VAL A 734 29.04 -24.88 0.66
N SER A 735 29.76 -24.32 1.64
CA SER A 735 29.65 -24.76 3.03
C SER A 735 28.38 -24.21 3.70
N GLU A 736 27.85 -24.96 4.64
CA GLU A 736 26.68 -24.53 5.42
C GLU A 736 26.90 -23.20 6.16
N THR A 737 28.10 -22.99 6.69
CA THR A 737 28.50 -21.71 7.32
C THR A 737 28.38 -20.52 6.39
N SER A 738 28.63 -20.70 5.09
CA SER A 738 28.48 -19.65 4.08
C SER A 738 27.01 -19.36 3.79
N ILE A 739 26.16 -20.39 3.78
CA ILE A 739 24.71 -20.26 3.62
C ILE A 739 24.12 -19.54 4.84
N GLU A 740 24.53 -19.90 6.06
CA GLU A 740 24.08 -19.20 7.28
C GLU A 740 24.49 -17.72 7.29
N ALA A 741 25.71 -17.41 6.83
CA ALA A 741 26.17 -16.04 6.70
C ALA A 741 25.33 -15.25 5.68
N LEU A 742 25.01 -15.86 4.54
CA LEU A 742 24.14 -15.28 3.52
C LEU A 742 22.74 -14.98 4.07
N ILE A 743 22.10 -15.96 4.74
CA ILE A 743 20.77 -15.79 5.34
C ILE A 743 20.76 -14.62 6.32
N LYS A 744 21.80 -14.50 7.16
CA LYS A 744 21.93 -13.40 8.11
C LYS A 744 22.10 -12.04 7.41
N GLN A 745 22.90 -11.99 6.34
CA GLN A 745 23.16 -10.77 5.60
C GLN A 745 21.89 -10.28 4.87
N GLU A 746 21.18 -11.18 4.17
CA GLU A 746 19.93 -10.84 3.50
C GLU A 746 18.81 -10.46 4.48
N GLY A 747 18.73 -11.14 5.63
CA GLY A 747 17.79 -10.77 6.69
C GLY A 747 18.02 -9.34 7.20
N LEU A 748 19.28 -8.98 7.49
CA LEU A 748 19.63 -7.62 7.91
C LEU A 748 19.31 -6.56 6.84
N ALA A 749 19.54 -6.88 5.56
CA ALA A 749 19.22 -5.99 4.46
C ALA A 749 17.69 -5.75 4.37
N LYS A 750 16.89 -6.80 4.53
CA LYS A 750 15.42 -6.72 4.53
C LYS A 750 14.89 -5.94 5.74
N ASP A 751 15.44 -6.15 6.93
CA ASP A 751 15.10 -5.40 8.14
C ASP A 751 15.39 -3.91 7.95
N PHE A 752 16.57 -3.57 7.42
CA PHE A 752 16.95 -2.20 7.12
C PHE A 752 15.97 -1.52 6.15
N GLN A 753 15.59 -2.20 5.07
CA GLN A 753 14.59 -1.72 4.12
C GLN A 753 13.20 -1.51 4.78
N SER A 754 12.78 -2.44 5.63
CA SER A 754 11.52 -2.32 6.39
C SER A 754 11.54 -1.12 7.33
N THR A 755 12.60 -0.96 8.13
CA THR A 755 12.75 0.18 9.04
C THR A 755 12.75 1.51 8.29
N LYS A 756 13.43 1.59 7.15
CA LYS A 756 13.44 2.79 6.30
C LYS A 756 12.03 3.15 5.82
N ARG A 757 11.27 2.17 5.31
CA ARG A 757 9.87 2.36 4.89
C ARG A 757 8.99 2.85 6.05
N GLN A 758 9.21 2.33 7.26
CA GLN A 758 8.50 2.79 8.47
C GLN A 758 8.86 4.24 8.83
N MET A 759 10.13 4.65 8.68
CA MET A 759 10.55 6.03 8.94
C MET A 759 9.91 7.02 7.95
N GLU A 760 9.84 6.68 6.66
CA GLU A 760 9.16 7.52 5.66
C GLU A 760 7.68 7.71 5.99
N PHE A 761 7.02 6.65 6.48
CA PHE A 761 5.61 6.67 6.86
C PHE A 761 5.30 7.61 8.03
N LEU A 762 6.22 7.78 8.98
CA LEU A 762 6.02 8.68 10.14
C LEU A 762 5.67 10.10 9.70
N SER A 763 6.31 10.60 8.63
CA SER A 763 6.04 11.94 8.12
C SER A 763 4.62 12.06 7.55
N THR A 764 4.12 11.02 6.87
CA THR A 764 2.75 10.95 6.34
C THR A 764 1.75 10.82 7.47
N TRP A 765 2.04 9.99 8.47
CA TRP A 765 1.21 9.81 9.66
C TRP A 765 1.01 11.12 10.42
N GLN A 766 2.09 11.84 10.71
CA GLN A 766 2.04 13.14 11.41
C GLN A 766 1.11 14.13 10.69
N LYS A 767 1.16 14.17 9.36
CA LYS A 767 0.28 15.05 8.56
C LYS A 767 -1.19 14.66 8.66
N LEU A 768 -1.50 13.36 8.68
CA LEU A 768 -2.87 12.87 8.80
C LEU A 768 -3.51 13.22 10.14
N ILE A 769 -2.72 13.28 11.22
CA ILE A 769 -3.21 13.57 12.58
C ILE A 769 -3.11 15.05 12.97
N ASP A 770 -2.32 15.86 12.25
CA ASP A 770 -2.15 17.30 12.56
C ASP A 770 -3.26 18.21 11.98
N VAL A 771 -4.30 17.63 11.36
CA VAL A 771 -5.39 18.37 10.73
C VAL A 771 -6.33 18.98 11.77
N THR A 772 -6.19 20.28 12.04
CA THR A 772 -6.94 21.02 13.07
C THR A 772 -8.40 21.33 12.72
N ASN A 773 -8.79 21.22 11.44
CA ASN A 773 -10.13 21.59 10.96
C ASN A 773 -11.09 20.40 10.75
N GLN A 774 -10.67 19.17 11.09
CA GLN A 774 -11.49 17.96 10.91
C GLN A 774 -12.03 17.44 12.25
N GLN A 775 -13.19 16.77 12.21
CA GLN A 775 -13.73 16.08 13.38
C GLN A 775 -12.92 14.82 13.70
N VAL A 776 -12.80 14.48 14.99
CA VAL A 776 -12.04 13.31 15.47
C VAL A 776 -12.36 12.02 14.71
N PRO A 777 -13.64 11.62 14.48
CA PRO A 777 -13.92 10.36 13.78
C PRO A 777 -13.40 10.32 12.35
N VAL A 778 -13.41 11.45 11.64
CA VAL A 778 -12.93 11.52 10.24
C VAL A 778 -11.40 11.42 10.20
N MET A 779 -10.72 12.14 11.07
CA MET A 779 -9.26 12.05 11.23
C MET A 779 -8.85 10.61 11.58
N VAL A 780 -9.55 9.99 12.54
CA VAL A 780 -9.30 8.61 12.97
C VAL A 780 -9.50 7.63 11.82
N GLN A 781 -10.61 7.73 11.09
CA GLN A 781 -10.90 6.88 9.95
C GLN A 781 -9.81 6.97 8.88
N ASN A 782 -9.38 8.17 8.52
CA ASN A 782 -8.36 8.39 7.50
C ASN A 782 -6.98 7.87 7.93
N ALA A 783 -6.57 8.20 9.17
CA ALA A 783 -5.31 7.75 9.73
C ALA A 783 -5.26 6.21 9.81
N ILE A 784 -6.28 5.56 10.38
CA ILE A 784 -6.31 4.11 10.52
C ILE A 784 -6.40 3.42 9.15
N SER A 785 -7.18 3.95 8.20
CA SER A 785 -7.22 3.38 6.85
C SER A 785 -5.86 3.43 6.16
N CYS A 786 -5.12 4.53 6.31
CA CYS A 786 -3.76 4.65 5.81
C CYS A 786 -2.79 3.68 6.50
N PHE A 787 -2.90 3.55 7.82
CA PHE A 787 -2.13 2.60 8.63
C PHE A 787 -2.36 1.15 8.23
N ILE A 788 -3.62 0.71 8.14
CA ILE A 788 -3.99 -0.65 7.71
C ILE A 788 -3.40 -0.94 6.33
N ASN A 789 -3.53 0.00 5.39
CA ASN A 789 -2.97 -0.17 4.07
C ASN A 789 -1.44 -0.24 4.12
N HIS A 790 -0.76 0.66 4.83
CA HIS A 790 0.71 0.74 4.85
C HIS A 790 1.36 -0.54 5.40
N PHE A 791 0.84 -1.04 6.52
CA PHE A 791 1.33 -2.25 7.19
C PHE A 791 0.70 -3.55 6.68
N ASN A 792 -0.16 -3.45 5.67
CA ASN A 792 -0.89 -4.57 5.08
C ASN A 792 -1.69 -5.40 6.09
N LEU A 793 -2.36 -4.72 7.02
CA LEU A 793 -3.21 -5.33 8.02
C LEU A 793 -4.59 -5.65 7.41
N ASP A 794 -5.29 -6.63 8.00
CA ASP A 794 -6.65 -6.98 7.55
C ASP A 794 -7.72 -6.29 8.37
N CYS A 795 -7.47 -6.11 9.67
CA CYS A 795 -8.42 -5.50 10.60
C CYS A 795 -7.73 -4.65 11.66
N ALA A 796 -8.43 -3.62 12.12
CA ALA A 796 -8.10 -2.84 13.31
C ALA A 796 -9.36 -2.47 14.14
N LEU A 797 -9.13 -2.29 15.43
CA LEU A 797 -10.08 -1.78 16.41
C LEU A 797 -9.37 -0.75 17.26
N TYR A 798 -9.90 0.47 17.32
CA TYR A 798 -9.35 1.53 18.15
C TYR A 798 -10.39 2.02 19.15
N ILE A 799 -10.07 1.90 20.44
CA ILE A 799 -10.94 2.22 21.57
C ILE A 799 -10.27 3.31 22.40
N CYS A 800 -11.02 4.37 22.70
CA CYS A 800 -10.64 5.37 23.69
C CYS A 800 -11.54 5.25 24.92
N TYR A 801 -11.00 5.46 26.11
CA TYR A 801 -11.74 5.38 27.37
C TYR A 801 -11.96 6.77 27.95
N GLN A 802 -13.19 7.25 27.91
CA GLN A 802 -13.62 8.49 28.55
C GLN A 802 -14.41 8.14 29.82
N ASP A 803 -14.00 8.68 30.98
CA ASP A 803 -14.63 8.38 32.28
C ASP A 803 -14.79 6.88 32.58
N ARG A 804 -13.78 6.08 32.17
CA ARG A 804 -13.76 4.60 32.28
C ARG A 804 -14.82 3.88 31.43
N LYS A 805 -15.51 4.57 30.52
CA LYS A 805 -16.40 3.96 29.53
C LYS A 805 -15.67 3.82 28.19
N PRO A 806 -15.77 2.66 27.52
CA PRO A 806 -15.18 2.47 26.20
C PRO A 806 -15.96 3.29 25.15
N ASN A 807 -15.23 3.99 24.29
CA ASN A 807 -15.72 4.67 23.10
C ASN A 807 -14.95 4.11 21.90
N VAL A 808 -15.64 3.37 21.03
CA VAL A 808 -15.04 2.77 19.84
C VAL A 808 -14.96 3.83 18.75
N LEU A 809 -13.74 4.29 18.44
CA LEU A 809 -13.51 5.30 17.41
C LEU A 809 -13.35 4.70 16.00
N TYR A 810 -12.93 3.43 15.92
CA TYR A 810 -12.80 2.70 14.66
C TYR A 810 -12.99 1.20 14.88
N ASN A 811 -13.70 0.53 13.96
CA ASN A 811 -13.85 -0.93 13.96
C ASN A 811 -14.19 -1.44 12.55
N ASP A 812 -13.29 -2.20 11.94
CA ASP A 812 -13.53 -2.94 10.69
C ASP A 812 -13.42 -4.47 10.87
N THR A 813 -13.33 -4.93 12.13
CA THR A 813 -13.13 -6.35 12.47
C THR A 813 -14.30 -7.26 12.06
N GLY A 814 -15.46 -6.69 11.72
CA GLY A 814 -16.70 -7.44 11.46
C GLY A 814 -17.30 -8.11 12.70
N ARG A 815 -16.71 -7.91 13.89
CA ARG A 815 -17.20 -8.46 15.17
C ARG A 815 -18.08 -7.42 15.87
N ASN A 816 -19.14 -7.90 16.53
CA ASN A 816 -20.06 -7.04 17.29
C ASN A 816 -19.44 -6.66 18.65
N MET A 817 -19.17 -5.36 18.85
CA MET A 817 -18.54 -4.83 20.06
C MET A 817 -19.59 -4.49 21.12
N SER A 818 -20.21 -5.51 21.72
CA SER A 818 -21.14 -5.32 22.83
C SER A 818 -20.42 -4.84 24.10
N ASP A 819 -21.17 -4.25 25.05
CA ASP A 819 -20.61 -3.82 26.34
C ASP A 819 -19.93 -4.94 27.12
N GLU A 820 -20.40 -6.19 26.95
CA GLU A 820 -19.79 -7.37 27.58
C GLU A 820 -18.43 -7.70 26.96
N VAL A 821 -18.34 -7.69 25.63
CA VAL A 821 -17.08 -7.92 24.90
C VAL A 821 -16.05 -6.84 25.23
N LEU A 822 -16.45 -5.56 25.23
CA LEU A 822 -15.56 -4.45 25.54
C LEU A 822 -15.05 -4.49 27.00
N ARG A 823 -15.87 -4.97 27.94
CA ARG A 823 -15.43 -5.21 29.33
C ARG A 823 -14.45 -6.37 29.42
N GLY A 824 -14.68 -7.45 28.68
CA GLY A 824 -13.79 -8.60 28.58
C GLY A 824 -12.41 -8.20 28.03
N ILE A 825 -12.38 -7.50 26.90
CA ILE A 825 -11.15 -6.97 26.29
C ILE A 825 -10.38 -6.07 27.27
N ASN A 826 -11.06 -5.16 27.97
CA ASN A 826 -10.45 -4.29 28.98
C ASN A 826 -9.90 -5.06 30.20
N HIS A 827 -10.47 -6.23 30.51
CA HIS A 827 -9.95 -7.08 31.59
C HIS A 827 -8.68 -7.81 31.16
N ALA A 828 -8.72 -8.49 30.01
CA ALA A 828 -7.60 -9.23 29.45
C ALA A 828 -6.35 -8.36 29.26
N ILE A 829 -6.51 -7.17 28.65
CA ILE A 829 -5.36 -6.30 28.34
C ILE A 829 -4.63 -5.75 29.58
N LYS A 830 -5.25 -5.76 30.76
CA LYS A 830 -4.60 -5.29 32.00
C LYS A 830 -3.51 -6.23 32.49
N GLU A 831 -3.53 -7.50 32.08
CA GLU A 831 -2.44 -8.44 32.35
C GLU A 831 -1.20 -8.10 31.50
N TYR A 832 -1.37 -7.37 30.41
CA TYR A 832 -0.33 -7.02 29.44
C TYR A 832 -0.19 -5.49 29.25
N PRO A 833 0.22 -4.72 30.30
CA PRO A 833 0.24 -3.26 30.25
C PRO A 833 1.25 -2.64 29.28
N GLN A 834 2.22 -3.43 28.79
CA GLN A 834 3.17 -3.02 27.75
C GLN A 834 2.66 -3.30 26.33
N GLY A 835 1.50 -3.93 26.20
CA GLY A 835 1.06 -4.54 24.95
C GLY A 835 1.81 -5.83 24.65
N PHE A 836 1.42 -6.44 23.56
CA PHE A 836 2.06 -7.66 23.05
C PHE A 836 1.82 -7.79 21.55
N VAL A 837 2.69 -8.56 20.93
CA VAL A 837 2.57 -9.03 19.56
C VAL A 837 2.76 -10.53 19.56
N VAL A 838 1.85 -11.24 18.89
CA VAL A 838 1.95 -12.68 18.74
C VAL A 838 1.51 -13.11 17.37
N SER A 839 2.11 -14.19 16.92
CA SER A 839 1.81 -14.79 15.64
C SER A 839 1.68 -16.30 15.80
N LYS A 840 0.84 -16.92 14.99
CA LYS A 840 0.49 -18.35 15.11
C LYS A 840 1.69 -19.29 14.94
N ILE A 841 2.76 -18.84 14.27
CA ILE A 841 4.05 -19.55 14.14
C ILE A 841 4.86 -19.51 15.45
N GLY A 842 4.67 -18.49 16.29
CA GLY A 842 5.46 -18.26 17.50
C GLY A 842 4.98 -19.08 18.70
N GLU A 843 5.90 -19.41 19.62
CA GLU A 843 5.63 -20.26 20.79
C GLU A 843 4.59 -19.66 21.77
N GLY A 844 4.36 -18.34 21.74
CA GLY A 844 3.49 -17.62 22.68
C GLY A 844 2.04 -17.35 22.23
N PHE A 845 1.60 -17.78 21.04
CA PHE A 845 0.27 -17.38 20.52
C PHE A 845 -0.90 -17.71 21.45
N PHE A 846 -0.87 -18.89 22.09
CA PHE A 846 -1.94 -19.34 22.99
C PHE A 846 -1.89 -18.71 24.38
N GLU A 847 -0.77 -18.10 24.78
CA GLU A 847 -0.67 -17.38 26.05
C GLU A 847 -1.66 -16.21 26.10
N HIS A 848 -2.04 -15.68 24.93
CA HIS A 848 -2.97 -14.56 24.76
C HIS A 848 -4.34 -14.97 24.18
N GLN A 849 -4.71 -16.25 24.29
CA GLN A 849 -5.95 -16.79 23.70
C GLN A 849 -7.20 -16.13 24.28
N ASP A 850 -7.17 -15.73 25.55
CA ASP A 850 -8.24 -15.00 26.24
C ASP A 850 -8.63 -13.73 25.46
N MET A 851 -7.66 -12.99 24.93
CA MET A 851 -7.88 -11.80 24.12
C MET A 851 -8.22 -12.13 22.66
N ILE A 852 -7.49 -13.04 22.05
CA ILE A 852 -7.65 -13.40 20.63
C ILE A 852 -9.02 -14.05 20.37
N SER A 853 -9.59 -14.74 21.36
CA SER A 853 -10.89 -15.42 21.24
C SER A 853 -12.04 -14.49 20.84
N TYR A 854 -11.99 -13.21 21.22
CA TYR A 854 -12.99 -12.21 20.81
C TYR A 854 -12.97 -11.90 19.30
N PHE A 855 -11.85 -12.19 18.63
CA PHE A 855 -11.63 -11.93 17.22
C PHE A 855 -11.66 -13.20 16.36
N GLY A 856 -11.67 -14.38 17.00
CA GLY A 856 -11.67 -15.71 16.38
C GLY A 856 -10.27 -16.29 16.30
N VAL A 857 -9.92 -17.20 17.23
CA VAL A 857 -8.58 -17.81 17.34
C VAL A 857 -8.15 -18.52 16.05
N ASP A 858 -9.10 -19.15 15.36
CA ASP A 858 -8.81 -19.83 14.10
C ASP A 858 -8.63 -18.85 12.94
N ASP A 859 -9.33 -17.72 12.95
CA ASP A 859 -9.31 -16.70 11.89
C ASP A 859 -8.08 -15.78 11.97
N VAL A 860 -7.46 -15.65 13.15
CA VAL A 860 -6.32 -14.75 13.39
C VAL A 860 -4.98 -15.45 13.13
N CYS A 861 -4.16 -14.88 12.25
CA CYS A 861 -2.80 -15.35 11.95
C CYS A 861 -1.76 -14.63 12.82
N SER A 862 -1.86 -13.31 12.91
CA SER A 862 -0.96 -12.49 13.72
C SER A 862 -1.73 -11.34 14.35
N PHE A 863 -1.39 -10.98 15.58
CA PHE A 863 -2.18 -10.11 16.45
C PHE A 863 -1.28 -9.17 17.24
N VAL A 864 -1.62 -7.89 17.25
CA VAL A 864 -0.98 -6.85 18.05
C VAL A 864 -2.01 -6.14 18.90
N ALA A 865 -1.72 -5.99 20.19
CA ALA A 865 -2.47 -5.15 21.11
C ALA A 865 -1.56 -4.10 21.71
N VAL A 866 -1.93 -2.83 21.53
CA VAL A 866 -1.17 -1.66 21.99
C VAL A 866 -2.04 -0.86 22.98
N PRO A 867 -1.88 -1.10 24.29
CA PRO A 867 -2.56 -0.34 25.33
C PRO A 867 -1.79 0.92 25.71
N PHE A 868 -2.54 1.98 26.01
CA PHE A 868 -2.01 3.20 26.63
C PHE A 868 -2.57 3.30 28.05
N MET A 869 -1.66 3.34 29.02
CA MET A 869 -1.99 3.33 30.44
C MET A 869 -1.54 4.64 31.10
N LYS A 870 -2.45 5.32 31.80
CA LYS A 870 -2.16 6.51 32.60
C LYS A 870 -2.53 6.25 34.05
N ASN A 871 -1.56 6.30 34.96
CA ASN A 871 -1.74 6.02 36.39
C ASN A 871 -2.45 4.68 36.69
N GLY A 872 -2.14 3.64 35.91
CA GLY A 872 -2.77 2.31 36.05
C GLY A 872 -4.18 2.20 35.47
N THR A 873 -4.69 3.23 34.80
CA THR A 873 -5.96 3.23 34.06
C THR A 873 -5.72 3.23 32.56
N LEU A 874 -6.41 2.35 31.84
CA LEU A 874 -6.41 2.28 30.37
C LEU A 874 -7.08 3.53 29.80
N THR A 875 -6.35 4.29 28.97
CA THR A 875 -6.82 5.50 28.29
C THR A 875 -7.20 5.23 26.85
N SER A 876 -6.43 4.41 26.16
CA SER A 876 -6.74 3.96 24.80
C SER A 876 -6.16 2.57 24.52
N LEU A 877 -6.72 1.89 23.53
CA LEU A 877 -6.30 0.56 23.10
C LEU A 877 -6.44 0.45 21.59
N LEU A 878 -5.34 0.19 20.90
CA LEU A 878 -5.34 -0.31 19.54
C LEU A 878 -5.23 -1.82 19.56
N ILE A 879 -6.07 -2.48 18.77
CA ILE A 879 -5.90 -3.86 18.37
C ILE A 879 -5.81 -3.89 16.85
N ALA A 880 -4.82 -4.56 16.30
CA ALA A 880 -4.73 -4.81 14.87
C ALA A 880 -4.26 -6.24 14.61
N TYR A 881 -4.76 -6.85 13.56
CA TYR A 881 -4.42 -8.24 13.26
C TYR A 881 -4.50 -8.56 11.76
N VAL A 882 -3.72 -9.56 11.38
CA VAL A 882 -3.75 -10.19 10.06
C VAL A 882 -4.57 -11.47 10.18
N ARG A 883 -5.48 -11.70 9.24
CA ARG A 883 -6.30 -12.91 9.18
C ARG A 883 -5.53 -14.02 8.47
N MET A 884 -5.87 -15.26 8.80
CA MET A 884 -5.48 -16.41 7.99
C MET A 884 -6.07 -16.26 6.58
N LYS A 885 -5.27 -16.48 5.54
CA LYS A 885 -5.72 -16.39 4.14
C LYS A 885 -5.78 -17.77 3.49
N ASP A 886 -6.49 -17.86 2.36
CA ASP A 886 -6.64 -19.11 1.62
C ASP A 886 -5.39 -19.47 0.82
N ASN A 887 -4.66 -18.46 0.34
CA ASN A 887 -3.42 -18.65 -0.40
C ASN A 887 -2.26 -17.99 0.36
N TRP A 888 -1.35 -18.81 0.88
CA TRP A 888 -0.22 -18.39 1.71
C TRP A 888 0.98 -17.90 0.90
N HIS A 889 0.94 -18.05 -0.43
CA HIS A 889 2.08 -17.85 -1.33
C HIS A 889 2.18 -16.43 -1.93
N GLY A 890 1.36 -15.48 -1.47
CA GLY A 890 1.40 -14.10 -1.97
C GLY A 890 2.67 -13.36 -1.51
N SER A 891 3.56 -13.03 -2.46
CA SER A 891 4.84 -12.36 -2.20
C SER A 891 4.74 -10.94 -1.64
N ILE A 892 3.57 -10.28 -1.79
CA ILE A 892 3.37 -8.87 -1.41
C ILE A 892 2.93 -8.71 0.05
N GLU A 893 2.46 -9.77 0.70
CA GLU A 893 1.74 -9.62 1.96
C GLU A 893 2.61 -10.00 3.15
N ARG A 894 2.82 -9.09 4.10
CA ARG A 894 3.41 -9.41 5.41
C ARG A 894 2.31 -10.01 6.30
N TYR A 895 2.46 -11.27 6.72
CA TYR A 895 1.47 -11.94 7.59
C TYR A 895 1.89 -11.97 9.05
N MET A 896 3.19 -11.86 9.28
CA MET A 896 3.82 -12.00 10.58
C MET A 896 4.13 -10.63 11.15
N LEU A 897 3.40 -10.26 12.20
CA LEU A 897 3.73 -9.12 13.02
C LEU A 897 4.81 -9.53 14.04
N ASN A 898 5.73 -8.61 14.31
CA ASN A 898 6.84 -8.81 15.22
C ASN A 898 6.98 -7.63 16.21
N GLU A 899 8.00 -7.68 17.07
CA GLU A 899 8.25 -6.64 18.08
C GLU A 899 8.51 -5.26 17.46
N ASP A 900 9.09 -5.19 16.26
CA ASP A 900 9.28 -3.91 15.58
C ASP A 900 7.95 -3.27 15.20
N ASP A 901 6.96 -4.08 14.80
CA ASP A 901 5.58 -3.61 14.54
C ASP A 901 4.93 -3.07 15.83
N LEU A 902 5.06 -3.79 16.96
CA LEU A 902 4.55 -3.31 18.24
C LEU A 902 5.14 -1.94 18.60
N ASN A 903 6.46 -1.79 18.46
CA ASN A 903 7.19 -0.57 18.78
C ASN A 903 6.76 0.62 17.91
N ILE A 904 6.64 0.42 16.59
CA ILE A 904 6.20 1.49 15.68
C ILE A 904 4.72 1.81 15.89
N TYR A 905 3.86 0.84 16.17
CA TYR A 905 2.43 1.08 16.43
C TYR A 905 2.23 1.86 17.73
N GLN A 906 2.99 1.52 18.78
CA GLN A 906 3.04 2.31 20.02
C GLN A 906 3.40 3.76 19.74
N LEU A 907 4.41 4.03 18.91
CA LEU A 907 4.79 5.39 18.54
C LEU A 907 3.68 6.12 17.79
N LEU A 908 3.14 5.52 16.74
CA LEU A 908 2.11 6.11 15.88
C LEU A 908 0.84 6.46 16.68
N PHE A 909 0.35 5.52 17.48
CA PHE A 909 -0.90 5.70 18.23
C PHE A 909 -0.74 6.57 19.47
N ARG A 910 0.48 6.74 19.98
CA ARG A 910 0.78 7.78 20.98
C ARG A 910 0.58 9.18 20.38
N GLU A 911 1.09 9.43 19.18
CA GLU A 911 0.89 10.71 18.47
C GLU A 911 -0.59 10.96 18.16
N MET A 912 -1.32 9.89 17.81
CA MET A 912 -2.77 9.95 17.59
C MET A 912 -3.53 10.29 18.87
N GLU A 913 -3.21 9.65 20.00
CA GLU A 913 -3.81 9.96 21.30
C GLU A 913 -3.55 11.43 21.70
N TYR A 914 -2.34 11.94 21.47
CA TYR A 914 -2.04 13.36 21.69
C TYR A 914 -2.89 14.27 20.79
N SER A 915 -3.04 13.92 19.51
CA SER A 915 -3.81 14.71 18.55
C SER A 915 -5.31 14.74 18.89
N ILE A 916 -5.88 13.60 19.29
CA ILE A 916 -7.28 13.50 19.75
C ILE A 916 -7.48 14.37 21.00
N ASN A 917 -6.62 14.21 22.01
CA ASN A 917 -6.69 15.00 23.25
C ASN A 917 -6.60 16.51 22.96
N ARG A 918 -5.75 16.90 22.01
CA ARG A 918 -5.59 18.29 21.57
C ARG A 918 -6.85 18.83 20.92
N ILE A 919 -7.47 18.08 19.98
CA ILE A 919 -8.72 18.48 19.31
C ILE A 919 -9.86 18.60 20.33
N GLU A 920 -10.04 17.61 21.21
CA GLU A 920 -11.08 17.66 22.25
C GLU A 920 -10.88 18.84 23.23
N ALA A 921 -9.63 19.17 23.56
CA ALA A 921 -9.32 20.33 24.39
C ALA A 921 -9.67 21.65 23.68
N TYR A 922 -9.39 21.76 22.37
CA TYR A 922 -9.78 22.90 21.55
C TYR A 922 -11.30 23.06 21.45
N GLU A 923 -12.04 21.98 21.23
CA GLU A 923 -13.52 22.01 21.20
C GLU A 923 -14.10 22.49 22.53
N LYS A 924 -13.64 21.93 23.66
CA LYS A 924 -14.06 22.36 25.01
C LYS A 924 -13.75 23.82 25.27
N ALA A 925 -12.54 24.28 24.89
CA ALA A 925 -12.14 25.67 25.03
C ALA A 925 -13.02 26.59 24.17
N TYR A 926 -13.32 26.21 22.93
CA TYR A 926 -14.19 26.95 22.02
C TYR A 926 -15.63 27.05 22.55
N GLU A 927 -16.21 25.95 23.04
CA GLU A 927 -17.53 25.97 23.66
C GLU A 927 -17.59 26.87 24.90
N MET A 928 -16.58 26.79 25.75
CA MET A 928 -16.49 27.61 26.96
C MET A 928 -16.34 29.09 26.61
N ASN A 929 -15.54 29.41 25.58
CA ASN A 929 -15.39 30.77 25.08
C ASN A 929 -16.70 31.29 24.46
N ARG A 930 -17.45 30.46 23.72
CA ARG A 930 -18.78 30.80 23.19
C ARG A 930 -19.79 31.07 24.31
N LYS A 931 -19.79 30.25 25.37
CA LYS A 931 -20.64 30.45 26.56
C LYS A 931 -20.28 31.74 27.30
N LEU A 932 -18.99 32.05 27.46
CA LEU A 932 -18.50 33.30 28.05
C LEU A 932 -18.91 34.52 27.22
N GLN A 933 -18.75 34.47 25.89
CA GLN A 933 -19.18 35.54 25.00
C GLN A 933 -20.69 35.78 25.08
N ALA A 934 -21.51 34.73 25.09
CA ALA A 934 -22.97 34.85 25.24
C ALA A 934 -23.36 35.48 26.60
N ALA A 935 -22.72 35.05 27.69
CA ALA A 935 -22.95 35.62 29.02
C ALA A 935 -22.47 37.08 29.15
N ALA A 936 -21.46 37.49 28.38
CA ALA A 936 -20.96 38.86 28.39
C ALA A 936 -21.95 39.87 27.81
N VAL A 937 -22.89 39.45 26.93
CA VAL A 937 -23.70 40.36 26.09
C VAL A 937 -25.22 40.25 26.32
N THR A 938 -25.68 39.28 27.12
CA THR A 938 -27.10 39.07 27.44
C THR A 938 -27.33 39.21 28.95
N ASP A 939 -28.45 39.82 29.34
CA ASP A 939 -28.87 39.90 30.74
C ASP A 939 -29.38 38.53 31.21
N ILE A 940 -28.71 37.96 32.23
CA ILE A 940 -28.97 36.59 32.69
C ILE A 940 -30.41 36.42 33.22
N LEU A 941 -31.00 37.49 33.77
CA LEU A 941 -32.34 37.44 34.33
C LEU A 941 -33.43 37.47 33.26
N THR A 942 -33.34 38.42 32.32
CA THR A 942 -34.42 38.73 31.37
C THR A 942 -34.24 38.10 29.98
N GLY A 943 -33.04 37.61 29.65
CA GLY A 943 -32.75 36.95 28.36
C GLY A 943 -32.71 37.89 27.14
N ILE A 944 -32.78 39.21 27.36
CA ILE A 944 -32.54 40.25 26.34
C ILE A 944 -31.10 40.79 26.45
N TYR A 945 -30.66 41.67 25.54
CA TYR A 945 -29.29 42.19 25.59
C TYR A 945 -29.02 42.96 26.89
N ASN A 946 -27.82 42.84 27.46
CA ASN A 946 -27.37 43.73 28.52
C ASN A 946 -26.75 45.00 27.92
N ARG A 947 -26.28 45.94 28.76
CA ARG A 947 -25.64 47.17 28.28
C ARG A 947 -24.47 46.93 27.32
N ALA A 948 -23.62 45.93 27.58
CA ALA A 948 -22.50 45.61 26.69
C ALA A 948 -22.98 45.01 25.35
N GLY A 949 -24.00 44.14 25.38
CA GLY A 949 -24.61 43.59 24.18
C GLY A 949 -25.33 44.64 23.32
N MET A 950 -25.94 45.64 23.95
CA MET A 950 -26.52 46.79 23.25
C MET A 950 -25.46 47.49 22.39
N TYR A 951 -24.35 47.91 23.00
CA TYR A 951 -23.26 48.57 22.28
C TYR A 951 -22.65 47.68 21.19
N GLN A 952 -22.56 46.37 21.41
CA GLN A 952 -22.11 45.44 20.37
C GLN A 952 -23.07 45.39 19.17
N GLN A 953 -24.40 45.42 19.38
CA GLN A 953 -25.36 45.48 18.27
C GLN A 953 -25.31 46.83 17.55
N LEU A 954 -25.07 47.92 18.27
CA LEU A 954 -24.85 49.24 17.67
C LEU A 954 -23.60 49.26 16.77
N GLY A 955 -22.49 48.67 17.22
CA GLY A 955 -21.29 48.52 16.41
C GLY A 955 -21.52 47.71 15.12
N LYS A 956 -22.37 46.67 15.16
CA LYS A 956 -22.77 45.93 13.94
C LYS A 956 -23.60 46.78 12.99
N ILE A 957 -24.49 47.61 13.51
CA ILE A 957 -25.26 48.56 12.68
C ILE A 957 -24.30 49.55 12.01
N GLU A 958 -23.33 50.09 12.74
CA GLU A 958 -22.30 50.98 12.19
C GLU A 958 -21.45 50.31 11.10
N GLU A 959 -20.97 49.07 11.33
CA GLU A 959 -20.22 48.33 10.32
C GLU A 959 -21.02 48.07 9.04
N GLN A 960 -22.32 47.76 9.16
CA GLN A 960 -23.20 47.59 8.00
C GLN A 960 -23.46 48.88 7.21
N LEU A 961 -23.16 50.03 7.81
CA LEU A 961 -23.30 51.37 7.23
C LEU A 961 -21.98 51.90 6.65
N LYS A 962 -20.82 51.36 7.06
CA LYS A 962 -19.52 51.72 6.48
C LYS A 962 -19.53 51.55 4.95
N GLY A 963 -19.34 52.67 4.24
CA GLY A 963 -19.28 52.72 2.77
C GLY A 963 -20.62 52.94 2.04
N LYS A 964 -21.74 53.13 2.77
CA LYS A 964 -23.04 53.50 2.17
C LYS A 964 -23.32 54.99 2.34
N SER A 965 -23.90 55.63 1.31
CA SER A 965 -24.20 57.08 1.34
C SER A 965 -25.46 57.46 2.12
N ALA A 966 -26.25 56.48 2.55
CA ALA A 966 -27.49 56.67 3.32
C ALA A 966 -27.38 55.92 4.67
N GLY A 967 -27.53 56.66 5.76
CA GLY A 967 -27.61 56.16 7.13
C GLY A 967 -28.97 55.54 7.43
N ARG A 968 -29.16 55.03 8.65
CA ARG A 968 -30.45 54.44 9.06
C ARG A 968 -31.31 55.44 9.81
N ASP A 969 -32.61 55.35 9.59
CA ASP A 969 -33.59 56.03 10.44
C ASP A 969 -33.75 55.21 11.72
N ILE A 970 -33.46 55.82 12.88
CA ILE A 970 -33.45 55.16 14.18
C ILE A 970 -34.44 55.84 15.12
N GLY A 971 -35.23 55.02 15.80
CA GLY A 971 -36.12 55.40 16.87
C GLY A 971 -35.69 54.69 18.15
N LEU A 972 -35.62 55.44 19.24
CA LEU A 972 -35.13 54.96 20.53
C LEU A 972 -36.17 55.26 21.61
N MET A 973 -36.49 54.24 22.39
CA MET A 973 -37.34 54.36 23.57
C MET A 973 -36.51 54.02 24.81
N PHE A 974 -36.31 55.01 25.68
CA PHE A 974 -35.75 54.79 27.01
C PHE A 974 -36.90 54.62 27.98
N ILE A 975 -36.94 53.48 28.65
CA ILE A 975 -38.07 53.01 29.44
C ILE A 975 -37.59 52.77 30.86
N ASP A 976 -38.37 53.22 31.84
CA ASP A 976 -38.16 52.90 33.24
C ASP A 976 -39.48 52.49 33.89
N LEU A 977 -39.43 51.44 34.72
CA LEU A 977 -40.62 50.87 35.33
C LEU A 977 -41.11 51.70 36.53
N ASP A 978 -42.29 52.27 36.38
CA ASP A 978 -42.97 52.99 37.45
C ASP A 978 -43.54 52.01 38.48
N ASN A 979 -43.46 52.39 39.76
CA ASN A 979 -43.91 51.60 40.91
C ASN A 979 -43.16 50.27 41.13
N PHE A 980 -42.09 49.98 40.38
CA PHE A 980 -41.33 48.73 40.51
C PHE A 980 -40.77 48.49 41.92
N LYS A 981 -40.22 49.53 42.56
CA LYS A 981 -39.78 49.47 43.95
C LYS A 981 -40.90 49.06 44.92
N HIS A 982 -42.14 49.47 44.67
CA HIS A 982 -43.27 49.07 45.51
C HIS A 982 -43.55 47.57 45.43
N TYR A 983 -43.43 46.97 44.25
CA TYR A 983 -43.57 45.53 44.08
C TYR A 983 -42.44 44.76 44.77
N ASN A 984 -41.19 45.24 44.65
CA ASN A 984 -40.06 44.69 45.41
C ASN A 984 -40.27 44.77 46.93
N ASP A 985 -40.67 45.95 47.43
CA ASP A 985 -40.84 46.19 48.87
C ASP A 985 -42.05 45.44 49.44
N THR A 986 -43.08 45.15 48.63
CA THR A 986 -44.33 44.50 49.07
C THR A 986 -44.31 42.98 48.92
N TYR A 987 -43.75 42.47 47.81
CA TYR A 987 -43.83 41.04 47.45
C TYR A 987 -42.46 40.35 47.41
N GLY A 988 -41.37 41.09 47.68
CA GLY A 988 -40.00 40.58 47.66
C GLY A 988 -39.33 40.69 46.28
N HIS A 989 -38.00 40.63 46.30
CA HIS A 989 -37.18 40.77 45.10
C HIS A 989 -37.42 39.67 44.06
N ASP A 990 -37.78 38.45 44.48
CA ASP A 990 -38.09 37.36 43.55
C ASP A 990 -39.31 37.66 42.66
N VAL A 991 -40.30 38.36 43.21
CA VAL A 991 -41.47 38.84 42.45
C VAL A 991 -41.09 40.03 41.56
N GLY A 992 -40.18 40.90 42.01
CA GLY A 992 -39.59 41.91 41.14
C GLY A 992 -38.86 41.32 39.94
N ASP A 993 -38.11 40.24 40.15
CA ASP A 993 -37.41 39.51 39.10
C ASP A 993 -38.37 38.89 38.09
N LEU A 994 -39.52 38.37 38.55
CA LEU A 994 -40.61 37.92 37.69
C LEU A 994 -41.15 39.08 36.84
N ILE A 995 -41.41 40.25 37.45
CA ILE A 995 -41.92 41.42 36.72
C ILE A 995 -40.94 41.89 35.65
N LEU A 996 -39.64 41.90 35.95
CA LEU A 996 -38.61 42.26 34.96
C LEU A 996 -38.61 41.33 33.75
N LYS A 997 -38.81 40.01 33.97
CA LYS A 997 -38.92 39.02 32.88
C LYS A 997 -40.17 39.25 32.03
N GLU A 998 -41.32 39.48 32.65
CA GLU A 998 -42.58 39.73 31.95
C GLU A 998 -42.54 41.05 31.17
N MET A 999 -41.97 42.11 31.74
CA MET A 999 -41.76 43.38 31.06
C MET A 999 -40.81 43.24 29.87
N ALA A 1000 -39.70 42.53 30.03
CA ALA A 1000 -38.79 42.23 28.93
C ALA A 1000 -39.46 41.44 27.80
N LEU A 1001 -40.36 40.51 28.12
CA LEU A 1001 -41.13 39.75 27.14
C LEU A 1001 -42.08 40.67 26.35
N ILE A 1002 -42.79 41.59 27.03
CA ILE A 1002 -43.64 42.60 26.38
C ILE A 1002 -42.80 43.44 25.41
N PHE A 1003 -41.67 43.98 25.87
CA PHE A 1003 -40.79 44.82 25.05
C PHE A 1003 -40.23 44.06 23.84
N LYS A 1004 -39.86 42.79 24.02
CA LYS A 1004 -39.36 41.93 22.93
C LYS A 1004 -40.45 41.64 21.89
N GLN A 1005 -41.69 41.45 22.32
CA GLN A 1005 -42.81 41.20 21.40
C GLN A 1005 -43.21 42.43 20.59
N VAL A 1006 -43.19 43.63 21.17
CA VAL A 1006 -43.54 44.87 20.43
C VAL A 1006 -42.45 45.31 19.45
N SER A 1007 -41.18 44.95 19.71
CA SER A 1007 -40.03 45.27 18.88
C SER A 1007 -39.70 44.20 17.83
N GLN A 1008 -40.39 43.06 17.84
CA GLN A 1008 -40.09 41.92 16.98
C GLN A 1008 -40.12 42.29 15.49
N GLY A 1009 -39.01 42.02 14.79
CA GLY A 1009 -38.85 42.31 13.36
C GLY A 1009 -38.60 43.78 13.02
N LYS A 1010 -38.52 44.67 14.01
CA LYS A 1010 -38.32 46.12 13.83
C LYS A 1010 -37.07 46.66 14.52
N GLY A 1011 -36.45 45.86 15.40
CA GLY A 1011 -35.28 46.26 16.16
C GLY A 1011 -34.93 45.29 17.28
N PHE A 1012 -34.30 45.79 18.35
CA PHE A 1012 -33.89 44.99 19.50
C PHE A 1012 -34.12 45.70 20.83
N VAL A 1013 -34.08 44.93 21.93
CA VAL A 1013 -34.29 45.40 23.29
C VAL A 1013 -33.08 45.06 24.15
N SER A 1014 -32.71 45.98 25.02
CA SER A 1014 -31.70 45.77 26.05
C SER A 1014 -32.15 46.25 27.42
N ARG A 1015 -31.70 45.56 28.47
CA ARG A 1015 -31.77 46.06 29.84
C ARG A 1015 -30.53 46.91 30.11
N PHE A 1016 -30.74 48.20 30.35
CA PHE A 1016 -29.67 49.17 30.51
C PHE A 1016 -29.20 49.30 31.96
N GLY A 1017 -30.15 49.15 32.90
CA GLY A 1017 -29.95 49.28 34.34
C GLY A 1017 -30.91 48.37 35.14
N GLY A 1018 -31.11 48.66 36.42
CA GLY A 1018 -31.93 47.84 37.33
C GLY A 1018 -33.33 47.59 36.79
N ASP A 1019 -34.11 48.64 36.60
CA ASP A 1019 -35.48 48.65 36.05
C ASP A 1019 -35.58 49.47 34.76
N GLU A 1020 -34.43 49.75 34.15
CA GLU A 1020 -34.29 50.56 32.95
C GLU A 1020 -34.07 49.69 31.70
N PHE A 1021 -34.86 49.94 30.66
CA PHE A 1021 -34.82 49.24 29.38
C PHE A 1021 -34.66 50.25 28.24
N ILE A 1022 -33.96 49.83 27.20
CA ILE A 1022 -33.85 50.57 25.94
C ILE A 1022 -34.38 49.69 24.82
N ILE A 1023 -35.29 50.24 24.01
CA ILE A 1023 -35.71 49.64 22.75
C ILE A 1023 -35.16 50.49 21.62
N ILE A 1024 -34.45 49.87 20.69
CA ILE A 1024 -33.90 50.51 19.49
C ILE A 1024 -34.60 49.91 18.28
N LEU A 1025 -35.18 50.78 17.45
CA LEU A 1025 -36.01 50.42 16.30
C LEU A 1025 -35.46 51.08 15.03
N GLU A 1026 -35.50 50.36 13.91
CA GLU A 1026 -35.07 50.86 12.60
C GLU A 1026 -36.19 51.67 11.91
N THR A 1027 -36.67 52.70 12.60
CA THR A 1027 -37.64 53.65 12.07
C THR A 1027 -37.59 54.98 12.81
N LYS A 1028 -37.68 56.10 12.08
CA LYS A 1028 -37.91 57.43 12.65
C LYS A 1028 -39.39 57.83 12.65
N ASP A 1029 -40.26 57.00 12.09
CA ASP A 1029 -41.66 57.35 11.89
C ASP A 1029 -42.38 57.50 13.23
N LYS A 1030 -42.79 58.73 13.52
CA LYS A 1030 -43.43 59.10 14.78
C LYS A 1030 -44.70 58.29 15.02
N ASP A 1031 -45.52 58.09 14.01
CA ASP A 1031 -46.78 57.34 14.15
C ASP A 1031 -46.52 55.88 14.52
N THR A 1032 -45.50 55.27 13.92
CA THR A 1032 -45.07 53.90 14.27
C THR A 1032 -44.52 53.81 15.69
N LEU A 1033 -43.69 54.77 16.11
CA LEU A 1033 -43.12 54.80 17.46
C LEU A 1033 -44.20 55.05 18.53
N GLU A 1034 -45.13 55.99 18.28
CA GLU A 1034 -46.27 56.22 19.17
C GLU A 1034 -47.20 55.01 19.25
N LYS A 1035 -47.41 54.30 18.15
CA LYS A 1035 -48.20 53.07 18.14
C LYS A 1035 -47.56 51.99 19.00
N ILE A 1036 -46.23 51.81 18.90
CA ILE A 1036 -45.49 50.86 19.74
C ILE A 1036 -45.58 51.25 21.22
N ALA A 1037 -45.44 52.54 21.57
CA ALA A 1037 -45.60 53.00 22.94
C ALA A 1037 -47.02 52.72 23.47
N LYS A 1038 -48.07 53.02 22.69
CA LYS A 1038 -49.47 52.69 23.04
C LYS A 1038 -49.70 51.18 23.19
N ASP A 1039 -49.10 50.38 22.33
CA ASP A 1039 -49.19 48.91 22.41
C ASP A 1039 -48.49 48.37 23.67
N ILE A 1040 -47.38 48.98 24.11
CA ILE A 1040 -46.73 48.66 25.39
C ILE A 1040 -47.70 48.89 26.54
N TYR A 1041 -48.29 50.09 26.64
CA TYR A 1041 -49.26 50.40 27.70
C TYR A 1041 -50.47 49.47 27.66
N ALA A 1042 -51.06 49.24 26.48
CA ALA A 1042 -52.20 48.34 26.34
C ALA A 1042 -51.89 46.91 26.81
N ARG A 1043 -50.66 46.41 26.57
CA ARG A 1043 -50.23 45.08 27.03
C ARG A 1043 -49.96 45.05 28.53
N ILE A 1044 -49.40 46.12 29.11
CA ILE A 1044 -49.20 46.21 30.56
C ILE A 1044 -50.56 46.27 31.27
N ASP A 1045 -51.47 47.14 30.79
CA ASP A 1045 -52.81 47.32 31.35
C ASP A 1045 -53.64 46.02 31.25
N ALA A 1046 -53.56 45.30 30.13
CA ALA A 1046 -54.23 44.01 29.96
C ALA A 1046 -53.76 42.95 30.96
N ASN A 1047 -52.53 43.06 31.48
CA ASN A 1047 -52.00 42.16 32.50
C ASN A 1047 -52.37 42.59 33.94
N ALA A 1048 -53.08 43.71 34.11
CA ALA A 1048 -53.62 44.18 35.40
C ALA A 1048 -52.60 44.11 36.55
N GLY A 1049 -51.38 44.62 36.31
CA GLY A 1049 -50.30 44.63 37.29
C GLY A 1049 -49.60 43.28 37.49
N PHE A 1050 -49.71 42.37 36.51
CA PHE A 1050 -49.27 40.96 36.55
C PHE A 1050 -49.85 40.16 37.71
N LYS A 1051 -51.04 40.56 38.20
CA LYS A 1051 -51.68 39.97 39.38
C LYS A 1051 -51.75 38.44 39.27
N LYS A 1052 -52.21 37.92 38.13
CA LYS A 1052 -52.35 36.48 37.91
C LYS A 1052 -51.01 35.74 38.03
N GLN A 1053 -49.96 36.26 37.39
CA GLN A 1053 -48.62 35.67 37.41
C GLN A 1053 -48.01 35.70 38.81
N ILE A 1054 -48.28 36.76 39.58
CA ILE A 1054 -47.79 36.89 40.96
C ILE A 1054 -48.56 35.94 41.90
N GLU A 1055 -49.88 35.80 41.75
CA GLU A 1055 -50.69 34.85 42.52
C GLU A 1055 -50.28 33.39 42.24
N GLU A 1056 -50.00 33.06 40.98
CA GLU A 1056 -49.46 31.76 40.59
C GLU A 1056 -48.08 31.48 41.21
N TYR A 1057 -47.22 32.50 41.31
CA TYR A 1057 -45.89 32.36 41.91
C TYR A 1057 -45.92 32.25 43.44
N LEU A 1058 -46.74 33.06 44.11
CA LEU A 1058 -46.84 33.11 45.58
C LEU A 1058 -47.78 32.05 46.18
N GLY A 1059 -48.69 31.50 45.37
CA GLY A 1059 -49.64 30.46 45.79
C GLY A 1059 -50.83 30.95 46.62
N HIS A 1060 -51.08 32.26 46.67
CA HIS A 1060 -52.23 32.87 47.35
C HIS A 1060 -52.71 34.14 46.62
N GLU A 1061 -53.96 34.54 46.86
CA GLU A 1061 -54.52 35.77 46.29
C GLU A 1061 -53.80 37.02 46.81
N ILE A 1062 -53.65 38.02 45.94
CA ILE A 1062 -53.08 39.33 46.29
C ILE A 1062 -54.04 40.47 45.94
N THR A 1063 -53.88 41.60 46.61
CA THR A 1063 -54.58 42.84 46.25
C THR A 1063 -53.54 43.88 45.85
N VAL A 1064 -53.58 44.31 44.59
CA VAL A 1064 -52.76 45.43 44.12
C VAL A 1064 -53.63 46.68 44.10
N ASP A 1065 -53.16 47.74 44.75
CA ASP A 1065 -53.83 49.04 44.74
C ASP A 1065 -53.88 49.59 43.31
N ALA A 1066 -55.08 49.99 42.86
CA ALA A 1066 -55.30 50.52 41.52
C ALA A 1066 -54.44 51.77 41.23
N GLY A 1067 -54.11 52.56 42.26
CA GLY A 1067 -53.22 53.71 42.13
C GLY A 1067 -51.73 53.37 42.09
N ARG A 1068 -51.35 52.10 42.22
CA ARG A 1068 -49.95 51.63 42.32
C ARG A 1068 -49.62 50.44 41.41
N LEU A 1069 -50.44 50.20 40.40
CA LEU A 1069 -50.15 49.21 39.36
C LEU A 1069 -48.79 49.51 38.70
N ILE A 1070 -48.05 48.46 38.39
CA ILE A 1070 -46.80 48.58 37.62
C ILE A 1070 -47.14 49.14 36.25
N THR A 1071 -46.38 50.14 35.83
CA THR A 1071 -46.43 50.70 34.48
C THR A 1071 -45.02 51.15 34.10
N CYS A 1072 -44.85 51.89 33.02
CA CYS A 1072 -43.56 52.46 32.68
C CYS A 1072 -43.67 53.91 32.18
N SER A 1073 -42.65 54.69 32.47
CA SER A 1073 -42.43 55.98 31.83
C SER A 1073 -41.53 55.78 30.61
N ILE A 1074 -41.84 56.44 29.50
CA ILE A 1074 -41.09 56.27 28.24
C ILE A 1074 -40.66 57.63 27.67
N GLY A 1075 -39.36 57.82 27.49
CA GLY A 1075 -38.80 58.89 26.67
C GLY A 1075 -38.50 58.38 25.26
N ILE A 1076 -39.05 59.04 24.23
CA ILE A 1076 -38.91 58.62 22.83
C ILE A 1076 -38.14 59.68 22.06
N ALA A 1077 -37.00 59.29 21.49
CA ALA A 1077 -36.21 60.12 20.58
C ALA A 1077 -36.09 59.43 19.21
N SER A 1078 -36.03 60.21 18.13
CA SER A 1078 -35.79 59.68 16.80
C SER A 1078 -34.83 60.57 16.02
N ALA A 1079 -34.03 59.98 15.13
CA ALA A 1079 -33.25 60.73 14.15
C ALA A 1079 -33.25 60.03 12.80
N ALA A 1080 -33.16 60.85 11.75
CA ALA A 1080 -32.96 60.40 10.39
C ALA A 1080 -31.49 60.23 10.08
N ASN A 1081 -31.16 59.29 9.20
CA ASN A 1081 -29.84 59.22 8.57
C ASN A 1081 -28.68 59.13 9.59
N VAL A 1082 -28.81 58.27 10.59
CA VAL A 1082 -27.80 58.04 11.64
C VAL A 1082 -26.66 57.19 11.09
N HIS A 1083 -25.41 57.61 11.33
CA HIS A 1083 -24.22 57.00 10.72
C HIS A 1083 -23.25 56.31 11.67
N ASN A 1084 -23.23 56.70 12.95
CA ASN A 1084 -22.24 56.24 13.92
C ASN A 1084 -22.83 56.06 15.32
N GLU A 1085 -22.07 55.37 16.18
CA GLU A 1085 -22.47 55.14 17.58
C GLU A 1085 -22.65 56.43 18.40
N ASP A 1086 -21.86 57.48 18.15
CA ASP A 1086 -21.93 58.75 18.90
C ASP A 1086 -23.28 59.46 18.74
N GLU A 1087 -23.84 59.46 17.53
CA GLU A 1087 -25.18 59.98 17.24
C GLU A 1087 -26.29 59.18 17.95
N ILE A 1088 -26.10 57.87 18.11
CA ILE A 1088 -27.03 57.01 18.87
C ILE A 1088 -26.89 57.27 20.38
N ASN A 1089 -25.68 57.47 20.88
CA ASN A 1089 -25.46 57.88 22.27
C ASN A 1089 -26.10 59.25 22.58
N GLU A 1090 -26.10 60.17 21.62
CA GLU A 1090 -26.82 61.44 21.74
C GLU A 1090 -28.35 61.22 21.78
N LEU A 1091 -28.89 60.29 20.97
CA LEU A 1091 -30.29 59.90 21.03
C LEU A 1091 -30.68 59.26 22.37
N ILE A 1092 -29.81 58.40 22.93
CA ILE A 1092 -30.01 57.81 24.27
C ILE A 1092 -30.13 58.93 25.30
N ARG A 1093 -29.22 59.92 25.30
CA ARG A 1093 -29.28 61.06 26.22
C ARG A 1093 -30.56 61.88 26.05
N LYS A 1094 -30.97 62.17 24.81
CA LYS A 1094 -32.22 62.89 24.55
C LYS A 1094 -33.45 62.14 25.06
N ALA A 1095 -33.49 60.82 24.85
CA ALA A 1095 -34.57 59.98 25.34
C ALA A 1095 -34.60 59.92 26.88
N ASP A 1096 -33.44 59.84 27.53
CA ASP A 1096 -33.31 59.87 28.99
C ASP A 1096 -33.76 61.22 29.58
N ASP A 1097 -33.37 62.36 28.98
CA ASP A 1097 -33.83 63.69 29.40
C ASP A 1097 -35.37 63.85 29.29
N LEU A 1098 -35.97 63.25 28.25
CA LEU A 1098 -37.42 63.21 28.08
C LEU A 1098 -38.09 62.33 29.11
N LEU A 1099 -37.52 61.15 29.38
CA LEU A 1099 -37.98 60.23 30.41
C LEU A 1099 -37.95 60.91 31.79
N TYR A 1100 -36.87 61.61 32.12
CA TYR A 1100 -36.76 62.40 33.35
C TYR A 1100 -37.87 63.46 33.44
N THR A 1101 -38.21 64.10 32.32
CA THR A 1101 -39.32 65.06 32.26
C THR A 1101 -40.68 64.40 32.51
N VAL A 1102 -40.92 63.19 31.99
CA VAL A 1102 -42.14 62.41 32.28
C VAL A 1102 -42.20 62.07 33.78
N LYS A 1103 -41.08 61.61 34.36
CA LYS A 1103 -41.00 61.25 35.78
C LYS A 1103 -41.23 62.41 36.75
N MET A 1104 -40.97 63.65 36.33
CA MET A 1104 -41.25 64.87 37.09
C MET A 1104 -42.71 65.35 36.96
N GLY A 1105 -43.48 64.77 36.04
CA GLY A 1105 -44.90 65.05 35.79
C GLY A 1105 -45.82 63.89 36.18
N GLU A 1106 -46.86 63.64 35.37
CA GLU A 1106 -47.73 62.48 35.52
C GLU A 1106 -47.05 61.22 34.99
N LYS A 1107 -46.84 60.23 35.87
CA LYS A 1107 -46.21 58.94 35.55
C LYS A 1107 -47.09 58.09 34.63
N GLY A 1108 -46.53 57.03 34.03
CA GLY A 1108 -47.28 56.12 33.16
C GLY A 1108 -47.66 56.69 31.80
N HIS A 1109 -46.90 57.67 31.29
CA HIS A 1109 -47.10 58.27 29.97
C HIS A 1109 -45.78 58.33 29.18
N TYR A 1110 -45.87 58.61 27.88
CA TYR A 1110 -44.70 58.78 27.02
C TYR A 1110 -44.53 60.23 26.58
N LYS A 1111 -43.29 60.66 26.31
CA LYS A 1111 -42.99 61.95 25.70
C LYS A 1111 -42.08 61.77 24.48
N PHE A 1112 -42.42 62.49 23.40
CA PHE A 1112 -41.74 62.42 22.10
C PHE A 1112 -41.07 63.76 21.78
N ILE A 1113 -39.89 63.74 21.14
CA ILE A 1113 -39.23 64.94 20.60
C ILE A 1113 -39.30 65.01 19.07
#